data_AF-A0A970V3P1-F1
#
_entry.id   AF-A0A970V3P1-F1
#
_cell.length_a   1.000
_cell.length_b   1.000
_cell.length_c   1.000
_cell.angle_alpha   90.00
_cell.angle_beta   90.00
_cell.angle_gamma   90.00
#
_symmetry.space_group_name_H-M   'P 1'
#
loop_
_entity.id
_entity.type
_entity.pdbx_description
1 polymer ?
#
loop_
_entity_poly.entity_id
_entity_poly.type
_entity_poly.pdbx_seq_one_letter_code
_entity_poly.pdbx_strand_id
1 'polypeptide(L)'
;MSGTNLTEDLKAYARELGVDLMGVAPVSRWEKAPLEHSPLGIMPESRSVFVCGLHFLDANTELAAEEDPRRPGPGYSEMNATFRLSDIGLLLARWLQAREQRALAIPCTLLWAYRPMAGAERGWMADLVQYYAAVAAGLGEIGWHNLCITPEYGTRQRFMTVVTDAELDPSPMYEGEPLCDKCLLCAQNCPTGCFEKEVNGMCSVEIEGHTYTFPNRNLWRCAIGENFTYDVFQPQPEHVTEETLQAQIEEAVRNHPERLISWKMGMCLKWCVPPQRRYFDLDYCHSPRRRRDVEPDPGPEHCQRLALDLAEVASQWHVTHLAIADAGQCAEQGLDLRKLLPDGESLIAFGHGYPPNCQESLGGRQDASELALARHLQAQGFSALLVKAELDPAEAAVIAGAAQRNAAGQVVTPSHADRVVWSAIIASAPLPRMPLRVMAPEKVSPPEPAALGSRLEEIARQAGADLFGVTAAEITEATAEALRPIMAEQGEYFVVEDRRPRGPQGVLGHQLLPYTPEVVPTKLTPLAAADHLPGARSVIVVGMRLLDASIDHAGTPPAHKAGHYEYTVHNAPLSLLREMQMVMAEYLEACGYCCQPVQDLEGLASLVYSGDTDLTASRFAAVAAGLGELGWNGLLLTPEYGARQVLACLVTDAPLPPSAPYTGPALCKRCYTCVRSCPSGAIAAEEAYSLTINGQEVTWGQADRLRCDAAKRYALLAAEGPAYIGSRNDFSLPEKITPEFLCQAMRESDRLARPRYCPIVERCFTNCPAHLGADRD
;
A
#
# COMPACT_ATOMS: atom_id res chain seq x y z
N MET A 1 -32.99 14.43 9.59
CA MET A 1 -32.35 14.79 8.31
C MET A 1 -32.97 13.90 7.26
N SER A 2 -33.53 14.47 6.20
CA SER A 2 -34.20 13.74 5.11
C SER A 2 -33.28 12.65 4.56
N GLY A 3 -33.75 11.40 4.56
CA GLY A 3 -32.97 10.19 4.28
C GLY A 3 -32.15 10.32 2.99
N THR A 4 -30.84 10.41 3.15
CA THR A 4 -29.90 10.31 2.04
C THR A 4 -29.79 8.85 1.62
N ASN A 5 -29.67 8.61 0.32
CA ASN A 5 -29.43 7.28 -0.21
C ASN A 5 -27.97 6.91 0.12
N LEU A 6 -27.76 5.93 1.00
CA LEU A 6 -26.43 5.47 1.42
C LEU A 6 -25.51 5.18 0.23
N THR A 7 -26.06 4.65 -0.86
CA THR A 7 -25.34 4.36 -2.10
C THR A 7 -24.79 5.62 -2.74
N GLU A 8 -25.61 6.67 -2.86
CA GLU A 8 -25.22 7.92 -3.50
C GLU A 8 -24.25 8.73 -2.64
N ASP A 9 -24.40 8.67 -1.31
CA ASP A 9 -23.44 9.26 -0.37
C ASP A 9 -22.07 8.56 -0.46
N LEU A 10 -22.05 7.22 -0.53
CA LEU A 10 -20.82 6.46 -0.70
C LEU A 10 -20.14 6.77 -2.04
N LYS A 11 -20.91 6.85 -3.13
CA LYS A 11 -20.39 7.27 -4.45
C LYS A 11 -19.87 8.70 -4.44
N ALA A 12 -20.54 9.62 -3.75
CA ALA A 12 -20.07 11.00 -3.61
C ALA A 12 -18.72 11.05 -2.89
N TYR A 13 -18.60 10.33 -1.79
CA TYR A 13 -17.33 10.23 -1.06
C TYR A 13 -16.23 9.56 -1.92
N ALA A 14 -16.54 8.51 -2.66
CA ALA A 14 -15.60 7.90 -3.60
C ALA A 14 -15.10 8.89 -4.69
N ARG A 15 -15.98 9.75 -5.22
CA ARG A 15 -15.60 10.81 -6.16
C ARG A 15 -14.67 11.85 -5.53
N GLU A 16 -14.93 12.26 -4.30
CA GLU A 16 -14.06 13.17 -3.55
C GLU A 16 -12.65 12.59 -3.34
N LEU A 17 -12.54 11.26 -3.20
CA LEU A 17 -11.27 10.55 -3.08
C LEU A 17 -10.52 10.37 -4.42
N GLY A 18 -11.13 10.74 -5.55
CA GLY A 18 -10.54 10.70 -6.89
C GLY A 18 -10.80 9.42 -7.69
N VAL A 19 -11.86 8.66 -7.37
CA VAL A 19 -12.25 7.45 -8.12
C VAL A 19 -12.80 7.79 -9.50
N ASP A 20 -12.34 7.09 -10.55
CA ASP A 20 -12.81 7.27 -11.94
C ASP A 20 -14.04 6.41 -12.25
N LEU A 21 -14.03 5.15 -11.79
CA LEU A 21 -15.09 4.17 -12.06
C LEU A 21 -15.67 3.67 -10.75
N MET A 22 -17.00 3.57 -10.66
CA MET A 22 -17.65 3.00 -9.48
C MET A 22 -18.95 2.29 -9.82
N GLY A 23 -19.17 1.14 -9.18
CA GLY A 23 -20.36 0.33 -9.39
C GLY A 23 -20.70 -0.49 -8.16
N VAL A 24 -21.95 -0.94 -8.08
CA VAL A 24 -22.46 -1.76 -6.99
C VAL A 24 -22.98 -3.07 -7.54
N ALA A 25 -22.57 -4.17 -6.93
CA ALA A 25 -23.05 -5.50 -7.23
C ALA A 25 -23.73 -6.11 -6.00
N PRO A 26 -24.96 -6.65 -6.11
CA PRO A 26 -25.53 -7.46 -5.05
C PRO A 26 -24.78 -8.80 -5.00
N VAL A 27 -24.64 -9.39 -3.81
CA VAL A 27 -23.92 -10.65 -3.62
C VAL A 27 -24.53 -11.82 -4.42
N SER A 28 -25.80 -11.73 -4.82
CA SER A 28 -26.46 -12.71 -5.70
C SER A 28 -25.76 -12.89 -7.05
N ARG A 29 -24.99 -11.89 -7.53
CA ARG A 29 -24.19 -12.01 -8.76
C ARG A 29 -23.04 -13.03 -8.67
N TRP A 30 -22.76 -13.55 -7.46
CA TRP A 30 -21.80 -14.63 -7.22
C TRP A 30 -22.45 -16.00 -7.02
N GLU A 31 -23.75 -16.19 -7.26
CA GLU A 31 -24.43 -17.49 -7.08
C GLU A 31 -23.76 -18.64 -7.85
N LYS A 32 -23.16 -18.36 -9.01
CA LYS A 32 -22.42 -19.33 -9.85
C LYS A 32 -20.92 -19.41 -9.54
N ALA A 33 -20.41 -18.57 -8.64
CA ALA A 33 -19.01 -18.59 -8.24
C ALA A 33 -18.77 -19.64 -7.14
N PRO A 34 -17.55 -20.22 -7.05
CA PRO A 34 -17.17 -21.00 -5.88
C PRO A 34 -17.31 -20.16 -4.60
N LEU A 35 -17.91 -20.74 -3.56
CA LEU A 35 -18.23 -20.02 -2.33
C LEU A 35 -16.97 -19.41 -1.70
N GLU A 36 -15.86 -20.15 -1.70
CA GLU A 36 -14.56 -19.79 -1.14
C GLU A 36 -13.91 -18.58 -1.85
N HIS A 37 -14.43 -18.18 -3.01
CA HIS A 37 -13.96 -17.05 -3.81
C HIS A 37 -15.08 -16.04 -4.10
N SER A 38 -16.09 -16.01 -3.22
CA SER A 38 -17.23 -15.10 -3.29
C SER A 38 -17.25 -14.16 -2.08
N PRO A 39 -17.98 -13.03 -2.16
CA PRO A 39 -18.19 -12.15 -1.02
C PRO A 39 -18.77 -12.88 0.21
N LEU A 40 -19.72 -13.79 -0.03
CA LEU A 40 -20.35 -14.61 1.02
C LEU A 40 -19.40 -15.62 1.66
N GLY A 41 -18.35 -16.04 0.96
CA GLY A 41 -17.34 -16.90 1.55
C GLY A 41 -16.38 -16.15 2.46
N ILE A 42 -16.12 -14.88 2.17
CA ILE A 42 -15.21 -14.03 2.95
C ILE A 42 -15.96 -13.39 4.12
N MET A 43 -17.15 -12.86 3.87
CA MET A 43 -18.01 -12.21 4.86
C MET A 43 -19.45 -12.71 4.67
N PRO A 44 -19.87 -13.76 5.39
CA PRO A 44 -21.16 -14.42 5.21
C PRO A 44 -22.38 -13.50 5.35
N GLU A 45 -22.26 -12.43 6.13
CA GLU A 45 -23.29 -11.43 6.34
C GLU A 45 -23.38 -10.35 5.25
N SER A 46 -22.50 -10.38 4.25
CA SER A 46 -22.45 -9.39 3.17
C SER A 46 -23.72 -9.38 2.31
N ARG A 47 -24.12 -8.19 1.86
CA ARG A 47 -25.26 -7.95 0.96
C ARG A 47 -24.86 -7.29 -0.35
N SER A 48 -23.82 -6.45 -0.31
CA SER A 48 -23.37 -5.67 -1.46
C SER A 48 -21.85 -5.69 -1.59
N VAL A 49 -21.40 -5.51 -2.82
CA VAL A 49 -20.00 -5.27 -3.18
C VAL A 49 -19.91 -3.94 -3.90
N PHE A 50 -19.21 -2.98 -3.32
CA PHE A 50 -18.90 -1.71 -3.95
C PHE A 50 -17.54 -1.82 -4.65
N VAL A 51 -17.50 -1.58 -5.95
CA VAL A 51 -16.27 -1.65 -6.75
C VAL A 51 -15.86 -0.26 -7.15
N CYS A 52 -14.59 0.09 -6.93
CA CYS A 52 -14.00 1.32 -7.44
C CYS A 52 -12.81 1.03 -8.36
N GLY A 53 -12.58 1.89 -9.35
CA GLY A 53 -11.45 1.80 -10.25
C GLY A 53 -10.76 3.14 -10.51
N LEU A 54 -9.45 3.06 -10.75
CA LEU A 54 -8.63 4.19 -11.20
C LEU A 54 -8.03 3.89 -12.56
N HIS A 55 -8.08 4.86 -13.46
CA HIS A 55 -7.37 4.91 -14.73
C HIS A 55 -5.88 5.14 -14.44
N PHE A 56 -5.03 4.24 -14.95
CA PHE A 56 -3.59 4.50 -15.03
C PHE A 56 -3.24 5.06 -16.42
N LEU A 57 -2.09 5.73 -16.53
CA LEU A 57 -1.85 6.69 -17.59
C LEU A 57 -1.69 6.02 -18.97
N ASP A 58 -2.30 6.65 -19.99
CA ASP A 58 -2.26 6.13 -21.36
C ASP A 58 -0.84 6.14 -21.91
N ALA A 59 -0.09 7.24 -21.76
CA ALA A 59 1.25 7.37 -22.33
C ALA A 59 2.23 6.38 -21.70
N ASN A 60 2.19 6.20 -20.38
CA ASN A 60 2.95 5.16 -19.69
C ASN A 60 2.60 3.75 -20.16
N THR A 61 1.40 3.51 -20.70
CA THR A 61 0.99 2.20 -21.23
C THR A 61 1.37 2.04 -22.70
N GLU A 62 1.14 3.07 -23.51
CA GLU A 62 1.35 3.11 -24.96
C GLU A 62 2.85 3.03 -25.33
N LEU A 63 3.72 3.65 -24.53
CA LEU A 63 5.17 3.74 -24.76
C LEU A 63 5.99 2.70 -23.98
N ALA A 64 5.35 1.98 -23.06
CA ALA A 64 5.94 1.00 -22.15
C ALA A 64 6.36 -0.32 -22.82
N ALA A 65 7.16 -1.13 -22.12
CA ALA A 65 7.37 -2.55 -22.45
C ALA A 65 7.81 -2.81 -23.90
N GLU A 66 8.89 -2.14 -24.29
CA GLU A 66 9.66 -2.44 -25.51
C GLU A 66 10.85 -3.36 -25.17
N GLU A 67 11.65 -3.74 -26.16
CA GLU A 67 12.85 -4.56 -25.93
C GLU A 67 13.89 -3.85 -25.03
N ASP A 68 13.86 -2.51 -24.94
CA ASP A 68 14.76 -1.72 -24.09
C ASP A 68 14.51 -2.00 -22.58
N PRO A 69 15.52 -2.53 -21.85
CA PRO A 69 15.38 -2.84 -20.43
C PRO A 69 15.14 -1.62 -19.53
N ARG A 70 15.39 -0.39 -20.01
CA ARG A 70 15.22 0.84 -19.23
C ARG A 70 13.79 1.37 -19.23
N ARG A 71 12.94 0.93 -20.16
CA ARG A 71 11.54 1.35 -20.24
C ARG A 71 10.68 0.38 -19.43
N PRO A 72 10.12 0.79 -18.27
CA PRO A 72 9.21 -0.05 -17.54
C PRO A 72 7.97 -0.31 -18.41
N GLY A 73 7.30 -1.44 -18.20
CA GLY A 73 6.00 -1.68 -18.80
C GLY A 73 4.89 -0.82 -18.18
N PRO A 74 3.61 -1.07 -18.53
CA PRO A 74 2.46 -0.35 -17.96
C PRO A 74 2.42 -0.36 -16.42
N GLY A 75 3.11 -1.33 -15.83
CA GLY A 75 3.15 -1.60 -14.41
C GLY A 75 3.58 -0.44 -13.51
N TYR A 76 4.31 0.57 -14.00
CA TYR A 76 4.71 1.71 -13.15
C TYR A 76 3.49 2.56 -12.74
N SER A 77 2.82 3.21 -13.70
CA SER A 77 1.63 4.03 -13.41
C SER A 77 0.48 3.21 -12.81
N GLU A 78 0.41 1.93 -13.19
CA GLU A 78 -0.51 0.96 -12.65
C GLU A 78 -0.27 0.69 -11.15
N MET A 79 0.99 0.61 -10.71
CA MET A 79 1.31 0.41 -9.32
C MET A 79 0.98 1.64 -8.46
N ASN A 80 1.23 2.86 -8.96
CA ASN A 80 0.77 4.08 -8.28
C ASN A 80 -0.75 4.04 -8.10
N ALA A 81 -1.51 3.64 -9.14
CA ALA A 81 -2.95 3.47 -9.06
C ALA A 81 -3.36 2.36 -8.06
N THR A 82 -2.58 1.29 -7.98
CA THR A 82 -2.81 0.15 -7.07
C THR A 82 -2.66 0.55 -5.61
N PHE A 83 -1.58 1.24 -5.23
CA PHE A 83 -1.41 1.72 -3.86
C PHE A 83 -2.47 2.75 -3.50
N ARG A 84 -2.76 3.70 -4.41
CA ARG A 84 -3.80 4.70 -4.17
C ARG A 84 -5.19 4.09 -4.00
N LEU A 85 -5.57 3.13 -4.83
CA LEU A 85 -6.86 2.42 -4.70
C LEU A 85 -7.02 1.72 -3.37
N SER A 86 -5.91 1.23 -2.84
CA SER A 86 -5.94 0.42 -1.66
C SER A 86 -6.08 1.30 -0.40
N ASP A 87 -5.47 2.50 -0.38
CA ASP A 87 -5.80 3.57 0.60
C ASP A 87 -7.28 3.99 0.50
N ILE A 88 -7.78 4.24 -0.72
CA ILE A 88 -9.20 4.58 -0.97
C ILE A 88 -10.12 3.48 -0.44
N GLY A 89 -9.77 2.21 -0.64
CA GLY A 89 -10.56 1.09 -0.15
C GLY A 89 -10.68 1.06 1.36
N LEU A 90 -9.59 1.31 2.08
CA LEU A 90 -9.63 1.41 3.53
C LEU A 90 -10.49 2.60 3.99
N LEU A 91 -10.37 3.75 3.34
CA LEU A 91 -11.17 4.94 3.66
C LEU A 91 -12.68 4.70 3.42
N LEU A 92 -13.05 4.07 2.31
CA LEU A 92 -14.45 3.71 2.01
C LEU A 92 -15.01 2.71 3.03
N ALA A 93 -14.25 1.67 3.39
CA ALA A 93 -14.66 0.70 4.39
C ALA A 93 -14.79 1.34 5.79
N ARG A 94 -13.86 2.22 6.17
CA ARG A 94 -13.96 3.00 7.42
C ARG A 94 -15.18 3.93 7.42
N TRP A 95 -15.48 4.56 6.29
CA TRP A 95 -16.66 5.43 6.15
C TRP A 95 -17.97 4.68 6.37
N LEU A 96 -18.06 3.43 5.90
CA LEU A 96 -19.17 2.51 6.15
C LEU A 96 -19.21 2.06 7.61
N GLN A 97 -18.06 1.67 8.18
CA GLN A 97 -17.95 1.28 9.60
C GLN A 97 -18.37 2.40 10.56
N ALA A 98 -18.05 3.66 10.24
CA ALA A 98 -18.50 4.83 10.98
C ALA A 98 -20.03 5.05 10.94
N ARG A 99 -20.73 4.35 10.04
CA ARG A 99 -22.19 4.33 9.89
C ARG A 99 -22.80 2.99 10.31
N GLU A 100 -22.09 2.26 11.19
CA GLU A 100 -22.52 0.99 11.75
C GLU A 100 -22.73 -0.12 10.70
N GLN A 101 -22.14 0.01 9.52
CA GLN A 101 -22.11 -1.05 8.51
C GLN A 101 -20.80 -1.81 8.61
N ARG A 102 -20.86 -3.14 8.60
CA ARG A 102 -19.66 -3.97 8.50
C ARG A 102 -19.12 -3.88 7.08
N ALA A 103 -17.84 -3.58 6.96
CA ALA A 103 -17.17 -3.48 5.68
C ALA A 103 -15.72 -3.94 5.78
N LEU A 104 -15.28 -4.69 4.77
CA LEU A 104 -13.87 -5.01 4.57
C LEU A 104 -13.46 -4.63 3.15
N ALA A 105 -12.24 -4.13 3.01
CA ALA A 105 -11.65 -3.81 1.72
C ALA A 105 -10.81 -4.98 1.23
N ILE A 106 -11.10 -5.48 0.04
CA ILE A 106 -10.23 -6.42 -0.66
C ILE A 106 -9.29 -5.58 -1.54
N PRO A 107 -7.97 -5.60 -1.29
CA PRO A 107 -7.02 -4.83 -2.08
C PRO A 107 -7.01 -5.28 -3.54
N CYS A 108 -6.39 -4.47 -4.39
CA CYS A 108 -6.09 -4.86 -5.76
C CYS A 108 -5.38 -6.23 -5.80
N THR A 109 -5.64 -7.05 -6.82
CA THR A 109 -5.20 -8.45 -6.86
C THR A 109 -3.67 -8.59 -7.00
N LEU A 110 -2.96 -8.47 -5.87
CA LEU A 110 -1.55 -8.76 -5.72
C LEU A 110 -1.33 -10.05 -4.91
N LEU A 111 -2.24 -10.36 -3.98
CA LEU A 111 -2.12 -11.50 -3.08
C LEU A 111 -2.72 -12.76 -3.72
N TRP A 112 -1.85 -13.62 -4.24
CA TRP A 112 -2.23 -14.86 -4.92
C TRP A 112 -1.91 -16.08 -4.05
N ALA A 113 -2.89 -16.96 -3.87
CA ALA A 113 -2.60 -18.34 -3.52
C ALA A 113 -2.14 -19.07 -4.79
N TYR A 114 -0.84 -19.09 -5.05
CA TYR A 114 -0.26 -19.68 -6.27
C TYR A 114 -0.55 -21.17 -6.41
N ARG A 115 -0.63 -21.88 -5.29
CA ARG A 115 -0.99 -23.30 -5.22
C ARG A 115 -2.45 -23.47 -4.81
N PRO A 116 -3.11 -24.57 -5.20
CA PRO A 116 -4.45 -24.87 -4.73
C PRO A 116 -4.48 -24.91 -3.20
N MET A 117 -5.43 -24.19 -2.60
CA MET A 117 -5.70 -24.29 -1.17
C MET A 117 -6.65 -25.47 -0.92
N ALA A 118 -6.84 -25.86 0.35
CA ALA A 118 -7.81 -26.89 0.71
C ALA A 118 -9.20 -26.57 0.12
N GLY A 119 -9.76 -27.52 -0.64
CA GLY A 119 -11.07 -27.36 -1.29
C GLY A 119 -11.04 -26.75 -2.70
N ALA A 120 -9.92 -26.17 -3.16
CA ALA A 120 -9.82 -25.58 -4.50
C ALA A 120 -9.24 -26.57 -5.53
N GLU A 121 -9.82 -26.61 -6.73
CA GLU A 121 -9.34 -27.47 -7.84
C GLU A 121 -8.06 -26.93 -8.51
N ARG A 122 -7.78 -25.62 -8.37
CA ARG A 122 -6.61 -24.95 -8.96
C ARG A 122 -6.01 -23.89 -8.04
N GLY A 123 -4.74 -23.58 -8.27
CA GLY A 123 -4.06 -22.44 -7.68
C GLY A 123 -4.36 -21.14 -8.42
N TRP A 124 -3.55 -20.11 -8.18
CA TRP A 124 -3.73 -18.74 -8.68
C TRP A 124 -5.07 -18.13 -8.26
N MET A 125 -5.36 -18.21 -6.96
CA MET A 125 -6.62 -17.72 -6.41
C MET A 125 -6.40 -16.53 -5.47
N ALA A 126 -7.02 -15.40 -5.81
CA ALA A 126 -7.14 -14.24 -4.94
C ALA A 126 -8.21 -14.45 -3.84
N ASP A 127 -8.32 -13.51 -2.91
CA ASP A 127 -9.47 -13.41 -1.99
C ASP A 127 -10.76 -13.22 -2.81
N LEU A 128 -10.80 -12.15 -3.62
CA LEU A 128 -11.85 -11.88 -4.60
C LEU A 128 -11.19 -11.38 -5.90
N VAL A 129 -11.66 -11.87 -7.05
CA VAL A 129 -11.11 -11.46 -8.35
C VAL A 129 -11.71 -10.14 -8.80
N GLN A 130 -10.89 -9.09 -8.76
CA GLN A 130 -11.31 -7.69 -8.91
C GLN A 130 -12.00 -7.40 -10.25
N TYR A 131 -11.49 -7.95 -11.35
CA TYR A 131 -12.08 -7.72 -12.67
C TYR A 131 -13.41 -8.46 -12.89
N TYR A 132 -13.66 -9.59 -12.21
CA TYR A 132 -15.00 -10.19 -12.21
C TYR A 132 -15.96 -9.39 -11.36
N ALA A 133 -15.51 -8.85 -10.22
CA ALA A 133 -16.31 -7.96 -9.40
C ALA A 133 -16.69 -6.68 -10.16
N ALA A 134 -15.77 -6.09 -10.94
CA ALA A 134 -16.06 -4.93 -11.79
C ALA A 134 -17.16 -5.21 -12.83
N VAL A 135 -17.11 -6.37 -13.49
CA VAL A 135 -18.16 -6.79 -14.44
C VAL A 135 -19.47 -7.04 -13.72
N ALA A 136 -19.44 -7.73 -12.57
CA ALA A 136 -20.59 -7.89 -11.70
C ALA A 136 -21.13 -6.55 -11.17
N ALA A 137 -20.33 -5.50 -11.13
CA ALA A 137 -20.77 -4.15 -10.75
C ALA A 137 -21.24 -3.29 -11.95
N GLY A 138 -21.35 -3.89 -13.14
CA GLY A 138 -21.83 -3.22 -14.35
C GLY A 138 -20.80 -2.33 -15.03
N LEU A 139 -19.52 -2.38 -14.65
CA LEU A 139 -18.49 -1.46 -15.16
C LEU A 139 -17.97 -1.80 -16.56
N GLY A 140 -18.26 -3.00 -17.08
CA GLY A 140 -17.75 -3.43 -18.37
C GLY A 140 -17.99 -4.91 -18.66
N GLU A 141 -17.20 -5.47 -19.56
CA GLU A 141 -17.30 -6.86 -20.03
C GLU A 141 -15.99 -7.62 -19.86
N ILE A 142 -16.07 -8.95 -19.69
CA ILE A 142 -14.86 -9.79 -19.73
C ILE A 142 -14.41 -9.94 -21.19
N GLY A 143 -13.24 -9.40 -21.51
CA GLY A 143 -12.59 -9.58 -22.80
C GLY A 143 -12.08 -11.00 -23.03
N TRP A 144 -11.75 -11.34 -24.28
CA TRP A 144 -11.23 -12.66 -24.64
C TRP A 144 -9.95 -13.04 -23.87
N HIS A 145 -9.14 -12.08 -23.45
CA HIS A 145 -7.96 -12.31 -22.61
C HIS A 145 -8.28 -12.48 -21.10
N ASN A 146 -9.54 -12.62 -20.71
CA ASN A 146 -9.98 -12.74 -19.32
C ASN A 146 -9.60 -11.56 -18.41
N LEU A 147 -9.82 -10.32 -18.87
CA LEU A 147 -9.80 -9.14 -17.99
C LEU A 147 -11.04 -8.30 -18.28
N CYS A 148 -11.44 -7.46 -17.33
CA CYS A 148 -12.53 -6.50 -17.53
C CYS A 148 -12.07 -5.39 -18.48
N ILE A 149 -12.85 -5.18 -19.54
CA ILE A 149 -12.75 -4.07 -20.47
C ILE A 149 -13.87 -3.09 -20.12
N THR A 150 -13.54 -1.84 -19.83
CA THR A 150 -14.50 -0.76 -19.59
C THR A 150 -14.67 0.08 -20.86
N PRO A 151 -15.84 0.71 -21.07
CA PRO A 151 -16.09 1.53 -22.26
C PRO A 151 -15.21 2.80 -22.32
N GLU A 152 -14.81 3.35 -21.18
CA GLU A 152 -14.00 4.57 -21.09
C GLU A 152 -12.51 4.28 -21.28
N TYR A 153 -11.98 3.29 -20.54
CA TYR A 153 -10.53 3.11 -20.38
C TYR A 153 -10.01 1.80 -20.97
N GLY A 154 -10.88 0.93 -21.49
CA GLY A 154 -10.47 -0.37 -22.02
C GLY A 154 -9.99 -1.26 -20.89
N THR A 155 -8.75 -1.73 -20.94
CA THR A 155 -8.11 -2.47 -19.85
C THR A 155 -7.17 -1.61 -19.00
N ARG A 156 -7.09 -0.30 -19.26
CA ARG A 156 -6.09 0.60 -18.66
C ARG A 156 -6.45 1.07 -17.25
N GLN A 157 -7.07 0.23 -16.45
CA GLN A 157 -7.51 0.57 -15.10
C GLN A 157 -7.17 -0.52 -14.09
N ARG A 158 -7.16 -0.14 -12.82
CA ARG A 158 -7.10 -1.06 -11.68
C ARG A 158 -8.41 -0.97 -10.91
N PHE A 159 -8.74 -2.04 -10.19
CA PHE A 159 -9.98 -2.16 -9.42
C PHE A 159 -9.69 -2.64 -8.00
N MET A 160 -10.51 -2.17 -7.07
CA MET A 160 -10.56 -2.57 -5.67
C MET A 160 -12.03 -2.74 -5.28
N THR A 161 -12.33 -3.62 -4.32
CA THR A 161 -13.71 -3.87 -3.86
C THR A 161 -13.84 -3.71 -2.35
N VAL A 162 -14.92 -3.06 -1.93
CA VAL A 162 -15.40 -3.11 -0.54
C VAL A 162 -16.58 -4.08 -0.47
N VAL A 163 -16.44 -5.13 0.35
CA VAL A 163 -17.51 -6.08 0.66
C VAL A 163 -18.20 -5.60 1.94
N THR A 164 -19.52 -5.47 1.92
CA THR A 164 -20.28 -4.87 3.03
C THR A 164 -21.64 -5.54 3.27
N ASP A 165 -22.11 -5.50 4.52
CA ASP A 165 -23.46 -5.89 4.92
C ASP A 165 -24.49 -4.80 4.62
N ALA A 166 -24.03 -3.61 4.24
CA ALA A 166 -24.87 -2.52 3.78
C ALA A 166 -25.69 -2.93 2.56
N GLU A 167 -26.96 -2.57 2.58
CA GLU A 167 -27.86 -2.68 1.43
C GLU A 167 -27.63 -1.45 0.54
N LEU A 168 -26.97 -1.68 -0.60
CA LEU A 168 -26.65 -0.65 -1.58
C LEU A 168 -27.42 -0.94 -2.86
N ASP A 169 -27.83 0.11 -3.56
CA ASP A 169 -28.59 0.00 -4.81
C ASP A 169 -27.69 -0.57 -5.91
N PRO A 170 -28.03 -1.75 -6.48
CA PRO A 170 -27.27 -2.36 -7.57
C PRO A 170 -27.14 -1.46 -8.79
N SER A 171 -25.94 -1.41 -9.36
CA SER A 171 -25.75 -0.92 -10.73
C SER A 171 -26.32 -1.94 -11.72
N PRO A 172 -26.96 -1.52 -12.82
CA PRO A 172 -27.32 -2.45 -13.90
C PRO A 172 -26.07 -3.08 -14.52
N MET A 173 -26.22 -4.25 -15.14
CA MET A 173 -25.14 -4.84 -15.95
C MET A 173 -24.84 -3.94 -17.16
N TYR A 174 -23.62 -4.02 -17.70
CA TYR A 174 -23.29 -3.31 -18.93
C TYR A 174 -24.08 -3.91 -20.10
N GLU A 175 -24.84 -3.06 -20.81
CA GLU A 175 -25.66 -3.42 -21.99
C GLU A 175 -25.26 -2.63 -23.25
N GLY A 176 -24.10 -1.96 -23.23
CA GLY A 176 -23.62 -1.16 -24.35
C GLY A 176 -23.09 -2.02 -25.51
N GLU A 177 -22.45 -1.37 -26.49
CA GLU A 177 -21.82 -2.09 -27.60
C GLU A 177 -20.72 -3.04 -27.10
N PRO A 178 -20.48 -4.18 -27.78
CA PRO A 178 -19.43 -5.12 -27.40
C PRO A 178 -18.06 -4.44 -27.29
N LEU A 179 -17.39 -4.65 -26.16
CA LEU A 179 -16.10 -4.04 -25.85
C LEU A 179 -14.91 -4.88 -26.36
N CYS A 180 -15.15 -6.16 -26.68
CA CYS A 180 -14.18 -7.05 -27.28
C CYS A 180 -14.66 -7.51 -28.67
N ASP A 181 -13.93 -7.12 -29.71
CA ASP A 181 -14.15 -7.57 -31.10
C ASP A 181 -13.37 -8.85 -31.46
N LYS A 182 -12.69 -9.46 -30.49
CA LYS A 182 -11.80 -10.61 -30.69
C LYS A 182 -10.75 -10.36 -31.78
N CYS A 183 -10.19 -9.15 -31.85
CA CYS A 183 -9.06 -8.83 -32.74
C CYS A 183 -7.76 -9.62 -32.46
N LEU A 184 -7.66 -10.25 -31.28
CA LEU A 184 -6.52 -11.05 -30.82
C LEU A 184 -5.18 -10.31 -30.71
N LEU A 185 -5.15 -8.97 -30.74
CA LEU A 185 -3.92 -8.20 -30.54
C LEU A 185 -3.24 -8.52 -29.19
N CYS A 186 -4.03 -8.80 -28.15
CA CYS A 186 -3.55 -9.26 -26.84
C CYS A 186 -2.80 -10.60 -26.89
N ALA A 187 -3.19 -11.51 -27.79
CA ALA A 187 -2.56 -12.81 -27.98
C ALA A 187 -1.31 -12.69 -28.86
N GLN A 188 -1.46 -12.02 -30.01
CA GLN A 188 -0.42 -11.84 -31.02
C GLN A 188 0.83 -11.14 -30.45
N ASN A 189 0.64 -10.26 -29.47
CA ASN A 189 1.71 -9.50 -28.84
C ASN A 189 2.03 -9.99 -27.41
N CYS A 190 1.64 -11.22 -27.05
CA CYS A 190 2.00 -11.80 -25.77
C CYS A 190 3.43 -12.38 -25.83
N PRO A 191 4.43 -11.75 -25.17
CA PRO A 191 5.81 -12.17 -25.28
C PRO A 191 6.08 -13.55 -24.67
N THR A 192 5.26 -13.97 -23.71
CA THR A 192 5.39 -15.31 -23.09
C THR A 192 4.63 -16.39 -23.85
N GLY A 193 3.79 -16.02 -24.83
CA GLY A 193 2.94 -16.95 -25.59
C GLY A 193 1.85 -17.61 -24.75
N CYS A 194 1.37 -16.98 -23.66
CA CYS A 194 0.43 -17.61 -22.72
C CYS A 194 -0.96 -17.91 -23.32
N PHE A 195 -1.31 -17.30 -24.44
CA PHE A 195 -2.56 -17.57 -25.17
C PHE A 195 -2.42 -18.61 -26.28
N GLU A 196 -1.22 -19.12 -26.53
CA GLU A 196 -0.93 -20.08 -27.60
C GLU A 196 -0.33 -21.38 -27.08
N LYS A 197 0.57 -21.27 -26.10
CA LYS A 197 1.26 -22.40 -25.47
C LYS A 197 0.55 -22.81 -24.20
N GLU A 198 0.43 -24.13 -24.00
CA GLU A 198 -0.10 -24.71 -22.76
C GLU A 198 -1.52 -24.23 -22.41
N VAL A 199 -2.34 -23.97 -23.44
CA VAL A 199 -3.75 -23.58 -23.29
C VAL A 199 -4.61 -24.83 -23.18
N ASN A 200 -5.33 -24.97 -22.07
CA ASN A 200 -6.20 -26.12 -21.80
C ASN A 200 -7.67 -25.84 -22.15
N GLY A 201 -7.91 -25.60 -23.44
CA GLY A 201 -9.25 -25.27 -23.95
C GLY A 201 -9.75 -23.89 -23.52
N MET A 202 -11.07 -23.76 -23.35
CA MET A 202 -11.73 -22.52 -22.98
C MET A 202 -12.36 -22.65 -21.59
N CYS A 203 -12.33 -21.58 -20.81
CA CYS A 203 -13.12 -21.41 -19.61
C CYS A 203 -14.34 -20.55 -19.90
N SER A 204 -15.40 -20.73 -19.12
CA SER A 204 -16.57 -19.85 -19.11
C SER A 204 -16.95 -19.45 -17.70
N VAL A 205 -17.42 -18.22 -17.53
CA VAL A 205 -18.04 -17.73 -16.29
C VAL A 205 -19.39 -17.11 -16.62
N GLU A 206 -20.34 -17.28 -15.72
CA GLU A 206 -21.69 -16.72 -15.83
C GLU A 206 -21.89 -15.71 -14.70
N ILE A 207 -22.29 -14.48 -15.05
CA ILE A 207 -22.60 -13.39 -14.11
C ILE A 207 -23.94 -12.80 -14.54
N GLU A 208 -24.96 -12.94 -13.70
CA GLU A 208 -26.33 -12.44 -13.95
C GLU A 208 -26.85 -12.76 -15.37
N GLY A 209 -26.76 -14.03 -15.78
CA GLY A 209 -27.23 -14.48 -17.09
C GLY A 209 -26.31 -14.14 -18.28
N HIS A 210 -25.23 -13.37 -18.07
CA HIS A 210 -24.23 -13.10 -19.10
C HIS A 210 -23.12 -14.16 -19.04
N THR A 211 -22.87 -14.85 -20.14
CA THR A 211 -21.80 -15.85 -20.26
C THR A 211 -20.59 -15.28 -20.98
N TYR A 212 -19.44 -15.30 -20.31
CA TYR A 212 -18.17 -14.87 -20.87
C TYR A 212 -17.26 -16.08 -21.09
N THR A 213 -16.56 -16.14 -22.22
CA THR A 213 -15.69 -17.26 -22.60
C THR A 213 -14.32 -16.78 -23.02
N PHE A 214 -13.26 -17.39 -22.46
CA PHE A 214 -11.86 -16.99 -22.65
C PHE A 214 -10.92 -18.20 -22.56
N PRO A 215 -9.69 -18.13 -23.09
CA PRO A 215 -8.74 -19.24 -23.05
C PRO A 215 -8.36 -19.62 -21.62
N ASN A 216 -8.31 -20.92 -21.36
CA ASN A 216 -7.77 -21.49 -20.13
C ASN A 216 -6.24 -21.54 -20.22
N ARG A 217 -5.62 -20.37 -20.06
CA ARG A 217 -4.15 -20.19 -20.18
C ARG A 217 -3.39 -20.78 -19.01
N ASN A 218 -2.13 -21.15 -19.26
CA ASN A 218 -1.16 -21.42 -18.20
C ASN A 218 -0.82 -20.11 -17.45
N LEU A 219 -1.27 -19.99 -16.19
CA LEU A 219 -1.07 -18.79 -15.38
C LEU A 219 0.38 -18.61 -14.94
N TRP A 220 1.16 -19.68 -14.77
CA TRP A 220 2.61 -19.58 -14.51
C TRP A 220 3.32 -18.86 -15.66
N ARG A 221 2.94 -19.16 -16.91
CA ARG A 221 3.45 -18.48 -18.11
C ARG A 221 2.99 -17.03 -18.22
N CYS A 222 1.76 -16.73 -17.78
CA CYS A 222 1.25 -15.36 -17.74
C CYS A 222 1.99 -14.49 -16.71
N ALA A 223 2.37 -15.09 -15.59
CA ALA A 223 2.85 -14.39 -14.42
C ALA A 223 4.37 -14.10 -14.41
N ILE A 224 5.13 -14.62 -15.40
CA ILE A 224 6.61 -14.50 -15.51
C ILE A 224 7.11 -13.06 -15.24
N GLY A 225 6.52 -12.07 -15.92
CA GLY A 225 6.93 -10.67 -15.78
C GLY A 225 6.44 -10.03 -14.48
N GLU A 226 5.17 -10.22 -14.13
CA GLU A 226 4.52 -9.53 -13.00
C GLU A 226 4.92 -10.09 -11.64
N ASN A 227 4.79 -11.41 -11.46
CA ASN A 227 4.95 -12.04 -10.15
C ASN A 227 6.39 -12.52 -9.93
N PHE A 228 7.20 -12.61 -10.98
CA PHE A 228 8.55 -13.19 -10.90
C PHE A 228 9.64 -12.30 -11.51
N THR A 229 9.27 -11.15 -12.08
CA THR A 229 10.15 -10.11 -12.67
C THR A 229 11.28 -10.67 -13.53
N TYR A 230 10.96 -11.69 -14.31
CA TYR A 230 11.83 -12.18 -15.34
C TYR A 230 11.47 -11.49 -16.65
N ASP A 231 12.48 -11.01 -17.39
CA ASP A 231 12.28 -10.32 -18.66
C ASP A 231 11.54 -11.23 -19.65
N VAL A 232 10.29 -10.88 -19.94
CA VAL A 232 9.38 -11.67 -20.76
C VAL A 232 9.84 -11.80 -22.21
N PHE A 233 10.76 -10.95 -22.68
CA PHE A 233 11.33 -11.01 -24.02
C PHE A 233 12.50 -12.00 -24.14
N GLN A 234 12.97 -12.58 -23.03
CA GLN A 234 13.95 -13.65 -23.06
C GLN A 234 13.29 -14.98 -23.48
N PRO A 235 14.07 -15.95 -24.00
CA PRO A 235 13.55 -17.28 -24.30
C PRO A 235 12.92 -17.94 -23.06
N GLN A 236 11.68 -18.42 -23.21
CA GLN A 236 10.94 -19.10 -22.14
C GLN A 236 11.02 -20.62 -22.31
N PRO A 237 10.97 -21.41 -21.21
CA PRO A 237 10.86 -22.86 -21.27
C PRO A 237 9.69 -23.32 -22.15
N GLU A 238 9.83 -24.52 -22.74
CA GLU A 238 8.75 -25.13 -23.53
C GLU A 238 7.51 -25.40 -22.67
N HIS A 239 7.73 -25.91 -21.46
CA HIS A 239 6.72 -26.07 -20.42
C HIS A 239 7.04 -25.16 -19.25
N VAL A 240 6.09 -24.32 -18.84
CA VAL A 240 6.28 -23.38 -17.73
C VAL A 240 5.48 -23.86 -16.52
N THR A 241 6.20 -24.45 -15.57
CA THR A 241 5.72 -24.79 -14.22
C THR A 241 6.44 -23.95 -13.17
N GLU A 242 5.99 -24.04 -11.92
CA GLU A 242 6.68 -23.47 -10.75
C GLU A 242 8.18 -23.83 -10.76
N GLU A 243 8.51 -25.12 -10.94
CA GLU A 243 9.87 -25.65 -10.88
C GLU A 243 10.74 -25.12 -12.02
N THR A 244 10.22 -25.10 -13.24
CA THR A 244 10.97 -24.59 -14.41
C THR A 244 11.26 -23.11 -14.30
N LEU A 245 10.31 -22.32 -13.78
CA LEU A 245 10.46 -20.89 -13.60
C LEU A 245 11.43 -20.57 -12.47
N GLN A 246 11.36 -21.31 -11.37
CA GLN A 246 12.34 -21.22 -10.28
C GLN A 246 13.76 -21.50 -10.80
N ALA A 247 13.95 -22.58 -11.55
CA ALA A 247 15.25 -22.92 -12.13
C ALA A 247 15.77 -21.83 -13.09
N GLN A 248 14.89 -21.28 -13.93
CA GLN A 248 15.22 -20.20 -14.86
C GLN A 248 15.66 -18.92 -14.12
N ILE A 249 14.99 -18.56 -13.04
CA ILE A 249 15.30 -17.35 -12.26
C ILE A 249 16.57 -17.54 -11.44
N GLU A 250 16.78 -18.71 -10.86
CA GLU A 250 18.04 -19.03 -10.18
C GLU A 250 19.25 -18.93 -11.12
N GLU A 251 19.10 -19.41 -12.35
CA GLU A 251 20.12 -19.29 -13.38
C GLU A 251 20.35 -17.82 -13.76
N ALA A 252 19.27 -17.06 -13.94
CA ALA A 252 19.35 -15.63 -14.24
C ALA A 252 20.08 -14.86 -13.15
N VAL A 253 19.77 -15.08 -11.88
CA VAL A 253 20.48 -14.41 -10.79
C VAL A 253 21.97 -14.72 -10.80
N ARG A 254 22.35 -15.99 -11.00
CA ARG A 254 23.76 -16.41 -10.93
C ARG A 254 24.59 -15.88 -12.09
N ASN A 255 24.02 -15.93 -13.30
CA ASN A 255 24.80 -15.77 -14.53
C ASN A 255 24.33 -14.62 -15.42
N HIS A 256 23.09 -14.15 -15.25
CA HIS A 256 22.43 -13.16 -16.12
C HIS A 256 21.51 -12.19 -15.35
N PRO A 257 22.01 -11.47 -14.31
CA PRO A 257 21.16 -10.62 -13.48
C PRO A 257 20.47 -9.50 -14.27
N GLU A 258 21.00 -9.13 -15.44
CA GLU A 258 20.38 -8.20 -16.37
C GLU A 258 19.03 -8.67 -16.95
N ARG A 259 18.71 -9.97 -16.85
CA ARG A 259 17.42 -10.53 -17.26
C ARG A 259 16.33 -10.38 -16.20
N LEU A 260 16.68 -9.90 -15.01
CA LEU A 260 15.75 -9.65 -13.93
C LEU A 260 15.31 -8.19 -14.00
N ILE A 261 14.21 -7.98 -14.70
CA ILE A 261 13.66 -6.66 -14.97
C ILE A 261 12.25 -6.63 -14.41
N SER A 262 12.01 -5.71 -13.48
CA SER A 262 10.66 -5.44 -13.01
C SER A 262 9.86 -4.69 -14.07
N TRP A 263 8.53 -4.78 -14.00
CA TRP A 263 7.60 -3.96 -14.79
C TRP A 263 7.41 -4.33 -16.27
N LYS A 264 8.17 -5.23 -16.89
CA LYS A 264 7.89 -5.73 -18.26
C LYS A 264 6.73 -6.75 -18.28
N MET A 265 5.51 -6.27 -18.01
CA MET A 265 4.30 -7.07 -17.87
C MET A 265 3.10 -6.42 -18.58
N GLY A 266 1.93 -7.07 -18.58
CA GLY A 266 0.69 -6.42 -19.00
C GLY A 266 0.57 -6.10 -20.49
N MET A 267 1.21 -6.86 -21.39
CA MET A 267 1.08 -6.63 -22.84
C MET A 267 -0.36 -6.79 -23.34
N CYS A 268 -1.14 -7.69 -22.72
CA CYS A 268 -2.57 -7.76 -23.00
C CYS A 268 -3.31 -6.47 -22.61
N LEU A 269 -2.85 -5.73 -21.59
CA LEU A 269 -3.39 -4.42 -21.19
C LEU A 269 -3.00 -3.32 -22.19
N LYS A 270 -1.74 -3.33 -22.65
CA LYS A 270 -1.20 -2.38 -23.63
C LYS A 270 -1.93 -2.46 -24.97
N TRP A 271 -2.13 -3.67 -25.46
CA TRP A 271 -2.68 -3.94 -26.79
C TRP A 271 -4.21 -4.06 -26.84
N CYS A 272 -4.88 -4.19 -25.69
CA CYS A 272 -6.34 -4.21 -25.64
C CYS A 272 -6.91 -2.80 -25.51
N VAL A 273 -7.47 -2.31 -26.61
CA VAL A 273 -8.26 -1.08 -26.66
C VAL A 273 -9.60 -1.41 -27.32
N PRO A 274 -10.75 -1.04 -26.72
CA PRO A 274 -12.08 -1.27 -27.29
C PRO A 274 -12.16 -0.77 -28.74
N PRO A 275 -12.82 -1.48 -29.66
CA PRO A 275 -12.84 -1.13 -31.08
C PRO A 275 -13.37 0.30 -31.33
N GLN A 276 -14.31 0.77 -30.51
CA GLN A 276 -14.87 2.14 -30.56
C GLN A 276 -13.81 3.20 -30.23
N ARG A 277 -12.89 2.88 -29.33
CA ARG A 277 -11.83 3.77 -28.82
C ARG A 277 -10.51 3.60 -29.57
N ARG A 278 -10.32 2.50 -30.29
CA ARG A 278 -9.02 2.09 -30.84
C ARG A 278 -8.63 2.84 -32.11
N TYR A 279 -7.41 3.35 -32.15
CA TYR A 279 -6.76 3.84 -33.37
C TYR A 279 -5.26 3.52 -33.37
N PHE A 280 -4.61 3.64 -34.52
CA PHE A 280 -3.18 3.40 -34.67
C PHE A 280 -2.49 4.67 -35.16
N ASP A 281 -1.36 4.98 -34.53
CA ASP A 281 -0.51 6.13 -34.81
C ASP A 281 0.94 5.65 -34.65
N LEU A 282 1.47 5.06 -35.73
CA LEU A 282 2.77 4.38 -35.71
C LEU A 282 3.95 5.34 -35.59
N ASP A 283 3.74 6.63 -35.85
CA ASP A 283 4.74 7.68 -35.61
C ASP A 283 4.86 7.99 -34.10
N TYR A 284 3.83 7.64 -33.31
CA TYR A 284 3.80 7.82 -31.87
C TYR A 284 4.23 6.56 -31.11
N CYS A 285 3.57 5.42 -31.35
CA CYS A 285 3.92 4.15 -30.71
C CYS A 285 3.49 2.94 -31.55
N HIS A 286 4.06 1.77 -31.24
CA HIS A 286 3.75 0.53 -31.98
C HIS A 286 2.38 -0.05 -31.61
N SER A 287 1.87 0.26 -30.41
CA SER A 287 0.60 -0.25 -29.91
C SER A 287 -0.59 0.63 -30.27
N PRO A 288 -1.83 0.11 -30.24
CA PRO A 288 -3.00 0.96 -30.44
C PRO A 288 -3.09 2.04 -29.36
N ARG A 289 -3.47 3.23 -29.79
CA ARG A 289 -3.81 4.35 -28.91
C ARG A 289 -5.30 4.38 -28.61
N ARG A 290 -5.66 5.02 -27.50
CA ARG A 290 -7.05 5.15 -27.03
C ARG A 290 -7.57 6.56 -27.32
N ARG A 291 -8.67 6.66 -28.07
CA ARG A 291 -9.41 7.92 -28.25
C ARG A 291 -10.03 8.35 -26.92
N ARG A 292 -9.74 9.59 -26.50
CA ARG A 292 -10.27 10.21 -25.29
C ARG A 292 -11.62 10.89 -25.59
N ASP A 293 -12.39 11.16 -24.55
CA ASP A 293 -13.65 11.92 -24.69
C ASP A 293 -13.41 13.43 -24.82
N VAL A 294 -12.24 13.90 -24.40
CA VAL A 294 -11.85 15.30 -24.38
C VAL A 294 -10.73 15.51 -25.39
N GLU A 295 -10.96 16.42 -26.34
CA GLU A 295 -9.92 16.92 -27.24
C GLU A 295 -9.08 17.98 -26.51
N PRO A 296 -7.74 17.93 -26.62
CA PRO A 296 -6.88 18.90 -25.96
C PRO A 296 -7.03 20.31 -26.56
N ASP A 297 -7.04 21.34 -25.70
CA ASP A 297 -6.95 22.74 -26.11
C ASP A 297 -5.52 23.27 -25.85
N PRO A 298 -4.61 23.23 -26.85
CA PRO A 298 -3.24 23.72 -26.72
C PRO A 298 -3.16 25.27 -26.75
N GLY A 299 -4.30 25.97 -26.69
CA GLY A 299 -4.35 27.41 -26.68
C GLY A 299 -3.56 28.02 -25.51
N PRO A 300 -2.74 29.06 -25.74
CA PRO A 300 -1.89 29.63 -24.69
C PRO A 300 -2.66 30.07 -23.43
N GLU A 301 -3.87 30.61 -23.59
CA GLU A 301 -4.71 31.02 -22.45
C GLU A 301 -5.20 29.81 -21.63
N HIS A 302 -5.53 28.70 -22.30
CA HIS A 302 -5.91 27.46 -21.62
C HIS A 302 -4.72 26.87 -20.88
N CYS A 303 -3.57 26.70 -21.55
CA CYS A 303 -2.36 26.15 -20.94
C CYS A 303 -1.83 27.03 -19.78
N GLN A 304 -2.03 28.35 -19.84
CA GLN A 304 -1.73 29.24 -18.72
C GLN A 304 -2.61 28.97 -17.50
N ARG A 305 -3.92 28.72 -17.69
CA ARG A 305 -4.82 28.33 -16.59
C ARG A 305 -4.49 26.93 -16.07
N LEU A 306 -4.26 25.97 -16.96
CA LEU A 306 -3.90 24.61 -16.62
C LEU A 306 -2.62 24.54 -15.76
N ALA A 307 -1.62 25.38 -16.05
CA ALA A 307 -0.42 25.49 -15.22
C ALA A 307 -0.73 25.97 -13.78
N LEU A 308 -1.69 26.90 -13.63
CA LEU A 308 -2.14 27.36 -12.30
C LEU A 308 -2.98 26.29 -11.59
N ASP A 309 -3.84 25.59 -12.32
CA ASP A 309 -4.66 24.50 -11.80
C ASP A 309 -3.76 23.34 -11.30
N LEU A 310 -2.68 23.02 -12.02
CA LEU A 310 -1.67 22.06 -11.57
C LEU A 310 -1.01 22.49 -10.26
N ALA A 311 -0.76 23.78 -10.06
CA ALA A 311 -0.21 24.27 -8.80
C ALA A 311 -1.23 24.15 -7.66
N GLU A 312 -2.53 24.30 -7.93
CA GLU A 312 -3.58 24.07 -6.93
C GLU A 312 -3.68 22.58 -6.57
N VAL A 313 -3.70 21.68 -7.57
CA VAL A 313 -3.68 20.23 -7.35
C VAL A 313 -2.43 19.83 -6.56
N ALA A 314 -1.25 20.33 -6.94
CA ALA A 314 -0.01 20.10 -6.21
C ALA A 314 -0.14 20.50 -4.72
N SER A 315 -0.83 21.61 -4.44
CA SER A 315 -1.04 22.11 -3.08
C SER A 315 -1.94 21.19 -2.26
N GLN A 316 -3.01 20.66 -2.86
CA GLN A 316 -3.92 19.70 -2.23
C GLN A 316 -3.21 18.40 -1.85
N TRP A 317 -2.13 18.08 -2.55
CA TRP A 317 -1.27 16.91 -2.28
C TRP A 317 -0.01 17.25 -1.49
N HIS A 318 0.08 18.45 -0.89
CA HIS A 318 1.21 18.89 -0.06
C HIS A 318 2.57 18.90 -0.76
N VAL A 319 2.58 19.04 -2.09
CA VAL A 319 3.82 19.28 -2.85
C VAL A 319 4.41 20.61 -2.41
N THR A 320 5.68 20.63 -2.01
CA THR A 320 6.33 21.85 -1.48
C THR A 320 7.13 22.61 -2.53
N HIS A 321 7.54 21.95 -3.62
CA HIS A 321 8.26 22.56 -4.73
C HIS A 321 7.61 22.18 -6.05
N LEU A 322 7.35 23.17 -6.91
CA LEU A 322 6.84 22.97 -8.27
C LEU A 322 7.54 23.91 -9.24
N ALA A 323 7.98 23.38 -10.38
CA ALA A 323 8.43 24.17 -11.52
C ALA A 323 7.97 23.53 -12.82
N ILE A 324 7.81 24.36 -13.85
CA ILE A 324 7.44 23.92 -15.20
C ILE A 324 8.43 24.51 -16.19
N ALA A 325 9.07 23.65 -16.97
CA ALA A 325 9.87 24.05 -18.13
C ALA A 325 9.13 23.74 -19.43
N ASP A 326 9.26 24.65 -20.40
CA ASP A 326 8.84 24.35 -21.77
C ASP A 326 9.92 23.53 -22.51
N ALA A 327 9.54 22.97 -23.65
CA ALA A 327 10.44 22.19 -24.49
C ALA A 327 11.72 22.94 -24.90
N GLY A 328 11.64 24.27 -25.09
CA GLY A 328 12.79 25.11 -25.42
C GLY A 328 13.83 25.14 -24.29
N GLN A 329 13.38 25.36 -23.05
CA GLN A 329 14.24 25.34 -21.87
C GLN A 329 14.87 23.96 -21.66
N CYS A 330 14.09 22.89 -21.85
CA CYS A 330 14.60 21.53 -21.74
C CYS A 330 15.72 21.28 -22.78
N ALA A 331 15.51 21.71 -24.03
CA ALA A 331 16.49 21.54 -25.10
C ALA A 331 17.77 22.35 -24.86
N GLU A 332 17.67 23.57 -24.31
CA GLU A 332 18.82 24.39 -23.90
C GLU A 332 19.69 23.69 -22.85
N GLN A 333 19.07 22.87 -21.99
CA GLN A 333 19.74 22.05 -20.97
C GLN A 333 20.09 20.63 -21.47
N GLY A 334 19.91 20.35 -22.76
CA GLY A 334 20.27 19.06 -23.38
C GLY A 334 19.23 17.95 -23.26
N LEU A 335 18.02 18.24 -22.77
CA LEU A 335 16.91 17.28 -22.71
C LEU A 335 15.93 17.51 -23.87
N ASP A 336 15.89 16.55 -24.79
CA ASP A 336 14.88 16.50 -25.85
C ASP A 336 13.69 15.65 -25.38
N LEU A 337 12.61 16.32 -24.96
CA LEU A 337 11.39 15.67 -24.44
C LEU A 337 10.79 14.68 -25.43
N ARG A 338 10.92 14.94 -26.74
CA ARG A 338 10.31 14.13 -27.80
C ARG A 338 10.93 12.74 -27.95
N LYS A 339 12.10 12.51 -27.36
CA LYS A 339 12.72 11.17 -27.26
C LYS A 339 12.05 10.27 -26.22
N LEU A 340 11.36 10.87 -25.26
CA LEU A 340 10.68 10.16 -24.17
C LEU A 340 9.17 10.12 -24.39
N LEU A 341 8.57 11.26 -24.74
CA LEU A 341 7.16 11.40 -25.10
C LEU A 341 7.07 12.04 -26.49
N PRO A 342 6.65 11.35 -27.56
CA PRO A 342 6.75 11.84 -28.95
C PRO A 342 6.11 13.22 -29.19
N ASP A 343 5.02 13.52 -28.49
CA ASP A 343 4.29 14.80 -28.52
C ASP A 343 4.62 15.69 -27.31
N GLY A 344 5.74 15.46 -26.62
CA GLY A 344 6.13 16.17 -25.40
C GLY A 344 6.49 17.64 -25.66
N GLU A 345 5.86 18.53 -24.89
CA GLU A 345 5.97 19.99 -25.01
C GLU A 345 6.36 20.68 -23.69
N SER A 346 6.20 20.01 -22.54
CA SER A 346 6.62 20.55 -21.24
C SER A 346 7.12 19.47 -20.27
N LEU A 347 7.93 19.92 -19.31
CA LEU A 347 8.44 19.16 -18.17
C LEU A 347 7.92 19.80 -16.88
N ILE A 348 7.17 19.04 -16.09
CA ILE A 348 6.71 19.43 -14.76
C ILE A 348 7.59 18.71 -13.75
N ALA A 349 8.39 19.45 -12.99
CA ALA A 349 9.22 18.91 -11.91
C ALA A 349 8.67 19.37 -10.57
N PHE A 350 8.49 18.45 -9.64
CA PHE A 350 7.92 18.75 -8.34
C PHE A 350 8.47 17.86 -7.24
N GLY A 351 8.40 18.31 -6.00
CA GLY A 351 9.02 17.61 -4.90
C GLY A 351 8.36 17.83 -3.55
N HIS A 352 8.52 16.82 -2.70
CA HIS A 352 8.09 16.82 -1.31
C HIS A 352 9.32 17.07 -0.44
N GLY A 353 9.38 18.27 0.13
CA GLY A 353 10.39 18.68 1.09
C GLY A 353 10.11 18.06 2.45
N TYR A 354 11.15 17.63 3.15
CA TYR A 354 11.00 17.06 4.49
C TYR A 354 11.94 17.73 5.52
N PRO A 355 11.56 17.68 6.82
CA PRO A 355 12.33 18.33 7.89
C PRO A 355 13.76 17.78 8.04
N PRO A 356 14.72 18.58 8.56
CA PRO A 356 16.14 18.21 8.74
C PRO A 356 16.43 16.88 9.44
N ASN A 357 15.52 16.40 10.27
CA ASN A 357 15.71 15.21 11.10
C ASN A 357 14.83 14.03 10.66
N CYS A 358 13.95 14.22 9.67
CA CYS A 358 13.04 13.18 9.21
C CYS A 358 13.73 12.16 8.33
N GLN A 359 13.57 10.87 8.67
CA GLN A 359 13.92 9.80 7.74
C GLN A 359 13.00 9.83 6.51
N GLU A 360 13.58 9.51 5.36
CA GLU A 360 12.94 9.47 4.05
C GLU A 360 11.82 8.43 4.03
N SER A 361 10.58 8.84 4.33
CA SER A 361 9.41 7.98 4.15
C SER A 361 8.20 8.79 3.69
N LEU A 362 8.35 9.42 2.52
CA LEU A 362 7.27 10.10 1.80
C LEU A 362 6.56 9.19 0.77
N GLY A 363 6.89 7.88 0.76
CA GLY A 363 6.64 6.98 -0.39
C GLY A 363 5.22 7.04 -0.95
N GLY A 364 4.20 6.78 -0.12
CA GLY A 364 2.79 6.80 -0.56
C GLY A 364 2.34 8.16 -1.11
N ARG A 365 2.71 9.27 -0.44
CA ARG A 365 2.41 10.64 -0.86
C ARG A 365 2.95 10.96 -2.25
N GLN A 366 4.22 10.60 -2.49
CA GLN A 366 4.90 10.89 -3.74
C GLN A 366 4.14 10.27 -4.92
N ASP A 367 3.92 8.95 -4.87
CA ASP A 367 3.27 8.21 -5.95
C ASP A 367 1.82 8.68 -6.19
N ALA A 368 1.11 9.05 -5.11
CA ALA A 368 -0.24 9.61 -5.20
C ALA A 368 -0.27 10.99 -5.88
N SER A 369 0.67 11.87 -5.54
CA SER A 369 0.80 13.20 -6.16
C SER A 369 1.21 13.14 -7.64
N GLU A 370 2.10 12.21 -8.02
CA GLU A 370 2.43 11.90 -9.42
C GLU A 370 1.18 11.54 -10.22
N LEU A 371 0.40 10.59 -9.69
CA LEU A 371 -0.81 10.12 -10.36
C LEU A 371 -1.87 11.23 -10.46
N ALA A 372 -2.05 12.04 -9.41
CA ALA A 372 -3.03 13.12 -9.38
C ALA A 372 -2.72 14.21 -10.43
N LEU A 373 -1.48 14.70 -10.47
CA LEU A 373 -1.06 15.73 -11.43
C LEU A 373 -1.13 15.22 -12.87
N ALA A 374 -0.65 14.00 -13.13
CA ALA A 374 -0.68 13.42 -14.47
C ALA A 374 -2.11 13.12 -14.95
N ARG A 375 -3.00 12.66 -14.07
CA ARG A 375 -4.41 12.46 -14.42
C ARG A 375 -5.15 13.77 -14.63
N HIS A 376 -4.79 14.83 -13.91
CA HIS A 376 -5.35 16.15 -14.16
C HIS A 376 -5.05 16.64 -15.58
N LEU A 377 -3.81 16.45 -16.07
CA LEU A 377 -3.44 16.71 -17.47
C LEU A 377 -4.26 15.85 -18.45
N GLN A 378 -4.38 14.55 -18.16
CA GLN A 378 -5.07 13.61 -19.05
C GLN A 378 -6.59 13.84 -19.13
N ALA A 379 -7.19 14.33 -18.04
CA ALA A 379 -8.59 14.77 -18.02
C ALA A 379 -8.84 15.97 -18.96
N GLN A 380 -7.82 16.78 -19.25
CA GLN A 380 -7.87 17.87 -20.23
C GLN A 380 -7.48 17.41 -21.66
N GLY A 381 -7.35 16.10 -21.88
CA GLY A 381 -7.04 15.54 -23.21
C GLY A 381 -5.55 15.45 -23.54
N PHE A 382 -4.64 15.94 -22.68
CA PHE A 382 -3.18 15.89 -22.92
C PHE A 382 -2.55 14.55 -22.51
N SER A 383 -1.49 14.15 -23.20
CA SER A 383 -0.66 13.01 -22.80
C SER A 383 0.21 13.42 -21.60
N ALA A 384 0.33 12.53 -20.61
CA ALA A 384 1.20 12.72 -19.46
C ALA A 384 1.98 11.42 -19.20
N LEU A 385 3.30 11.53 -19.16
CA LEU A 385 4.23 10.42 -18.95
C LEU A 385 4.97 10.64 -17.63
N LEU A 386 4.79 9.73 -16.68
CA LEU A 386 5.65 9.66 -15.50
C LEU A 386 7.01 9.10 -15.92
N VAL A 387 8.09 9.75 -15.49
CA VAL A 387 9.47 9.35 -15.80
C VAL A 387 10.27 9.10 -14.52
N LYS A 388 11.06 8.02 -14.49
CA LYS A 388 11.98 7.71 -13.38
C LYS A 388 13.33 7.17 -13.88
N ALA A 389 13.34 5.98 -14.48
CA ALA A 389 14.60 5.35 -14.91
C ALA A 389 15.20 6.03 -16.15
N GLU A 390 14.35 6.60 -16.98
CA GLU A 390 14.71 7.27 -18.23
C GLU A 390 15.18 8.72 -18.02
N LEU A 391 14.74 9.34 -16.93
CA LEU A 391 15.14 10.67 -16.50
C LEU A 391 15.11 10.71 -14.97
N ASP A 392 16.28 10.88 -14.36
CA ASP A 392 16.40 11.08 -12.91
C ASP A 392 15.55 12.29 -12.48
N PRO A 393 14.55 12.10 -11.58
CA PRO A 393 13.70 13.20 -11.14
C PRO A 393 14.45 14.39 -10.52
N ALA A 394 15.58 14.14 -9.85
CA ALA A 394 16.40 15.22 -9.30
C ALA A 394 17.09 16.04 -10.41
N GLU A 395 17.48 15.38 -11.51
CA GLU A 395 18.00 16.08 -12.69
C GLU A 395 16.90 16.83 -13.42
N ALA A 396 15.70 16.26 -13.55
CA ALA A 396 14.52 16.95 -14.08
C ALA A 396 14.22 18.25 -13.30
N ALA A 397 14.37 18.22 -11.97
CA ALA A 397 14.23 19.39 -11.11
C ALA A 397 15.27 20.47 -11.41
N VAL A 398 16.53 20.10 -11.70
CA VAL A 398 17.57 21.06 -12.12
C VAL A 398 17.23 21.66 -13.49
N ILE A 399 16.86 20.84 -14.47
CA ILE A 399 16.48 21.28 -15.82
C ILE A 399 15.29 22.25 -15.78
N ALA A 400 14.28 21.92 -14.97
CA ALA A 400 13.10 22.77 -14.77
C ALA A 400 13.39 24.07 -14.01
N GLY A 401 14.57 24.18 -13.38
CA GLY A 401 14.93 25.32 -12.54
C GLY A 401 14.30 25.28 -11.14
N ALA A 402 13.84 24.10 -10.69
CA ALA A 402 13.33 23.88 -9.34
C ALA A 402 14.44 23.70 -8.30
N ALA A 403 15.64 23.29 -8.73
CA ALA A 403 16.78 23.02 -7.87
C ALA A 403 18.11 23.40 -8.54
N GLN A 404 19.19 23.42 -7.75
CA GLN A 404 20.55 23.69 -8.25
C GLN A 404 21.54 22.68 -7.68
N ARG A 405 22.69 22.50 -8.33
CA ARG A 405 23.78 21.67 -7.80
C ARG A 405 24.68 22.51 -6.88
N ASN A 406 24.96 22.01 -5.67
CA ASN A 406 25.98 22.60 -4.82
C ASN A 406 27.40 22.23 -5.31
N ALA A 407 28.43 22.74 -4.64
CA ALA A 407 29.83 22.45 -4.99
C ALA A 407 30.20 20.95 -4.88
N ALA A 408 29.43 20.16 -4.13
CA ALA A 408 29.60 18.71 -4.00
C ALA A 408 28.78 17.92 -5.05
N GLY A 409 28.07 18.62 -5.96
CA GLY A 409 27.23 18.00 -6.99
C GLY A 409 25.86 17.53 -6.51
N GLN A 410 25.50 17.74 -5.24
CA GLN A 410 24.18 17.38 -4.72
C GLN A 410 23.12 18.37 -5.22
N VAL A 411 21.95 17.85 -5.56
CA VAL A 411 20.79 18.66 -5.94
C VAL A 411 20.19 19.26 -4.68
N VAL A 412 20.11 20.59 -4.61
CA VAL A 412 19.66 21.32 -3.42
C VAL A 412 18.65 22.42 -3.76
N THR A 413 17.80 22.75 -2.80
CA THR A 413 16.91 23.92 -2.82
C THR A 413 17.31 24.93 -1.72
N PRO A 414 17.00 26.22 -1.90
CA PRO A 414 17.24 27.22 -0.86
C PRO A 414 16.50 26.95 0.46
N SER A 415 15.32 26.33 0.40
CA SER A 415 14.43 26.12 1.56
C SER A 415 14.70 24.80 2.29
N HIS A 416 15.03 23.71 1.56
CA HIS A 416 15.14 22.36 2.12
C HIS A 416 16.50 21.70 1.88
N ALA A 417 17.47 22.41 1.30
CA ALA A 417 18.77 21.83 0.90
C ALA A 417 18.55 20.57 0.04
N ASP A 418 19.20 19.45 0.34
CA ASP A 418 19.07 18.16 -0.35
C ASP A 418 17.86 17.32 0.12
N ARG A 419 17.02 17.85 1.03
CA ARG A 419 15.90 17.12 1.62
C ARG A 419 14.61 17.30 0.84
N VAL A 420 14.66 16.94 -0.44
CA VAL A 420 13.48 16.96 -1.31
C VAL A 420 13.45 15.66 -2.10
N VAL A 421 12.34 14.93 -1.99
CA VAL A 421 12.08 13.77 -2.84
C VAL A 421 11.41 14.26 -4.11
N TRP A 422 12.11 14.16 -5.23
CA TRP A 422 11.69 14.70 -6.52
C TRP A 422 10.91 13.69 -7.37
N SER A 423 9.98 14.22 -8.16
CA SER A 423 9.20 13.53 -9.18
C SER A 423 9.11 14.40 -10.44
N ALA A 424 8.87 13.78 -11.60
CA ALA A 424 8.77 14.50 -12.85
C ALA A 424 7.73 13.89 -13.80
N ILE A 425 7.05 14.77 -14.54
CA ILE A 425 6.07 14.44 -15.57
C ILE A 425 6.46 15.15 -16.85
N ILE A 426 6.51 14.41 -17.97
CA ILE A 426 6.58 15.00 -19.30
C ILE A 426 5.15 15.04 -19.86
N ALA A 427 4.72 16.19 -20.38
CA ALA A 427 3.37 16.37 -20.88
C ALA A 427 3.35 16.88 -22.32
N SER A 428 2.31 16.53 -23.07
CA SER A 428 2.06 17.10 -24.39
C SER A 428 1.37 18.47 -24.36
N ALA A 429 1.02 18.94 -23.16
CA ALA A 429 0.53 20.29 -22.95
C ALA A 429 1.69 21.29 -23.15
N PRO A 430 1.54 22.32 -24.01
CA PRO A 430 2.52 23.40 -24.15
C PRO A 430 2.37 24.39 -23.00
N LEU A 431 2.68 23.93 -21.79
CA LEU A 431 2.58 24.74 -20.57
C LEU A 431 3.64 25.86 -20.59
N PRO A 432 3.28 27.08 -20.14
CA PRO A 432 4.24 28.16 -20.03
C PRO A 432 5.27 27.85 -18.94
N ARG A 433 6.47 28.43 -19.07
CA ARG A 433 7.49 28.35 -18.02
C ARG A 433 6.92 28.87 -16.70
N MET A 434 7.01 28.06 -15.66
CA MET A 434 6.73 28.44 -14.29
C MET A 434 8.03 28.32 -13.50
N PRO A 435 8.63 29.43 -13.05
CA PRO A 435 9.79 29.36 -12.16
C PRO A 435 9.40 28.67 -10.85
N LEU A 436 10.41 28.22 -10.08
CA LEU A 436 10.19 27.54 -8.81
C LEU A 436 9.16 28.27 -7.94
N ARG A 437 8.03 27.60 -7.71
CA ARG A 437 7.03 27.96 -6.73
C ARG A 437 7.28 27.11 -5.49
N VAL A 438 7.74 27.76 -4.42
CA VAL A 438 7.83 27.13 -3.10
C VAL A 438 6.47 27.27 -2.43
N MET A 439 5.86 26.14 -2.12
CA MET A 439 4.52 26.01 -1.55
C MET A 439 4.59 25.63 -0.07
N ALA A 440 5.63 26.13 0.61
CA ALA A 440 5.83 25.89 2.04
C ALA A 440 4.70 26.52 2.86
N PRO A 441 4.34 25.93 4.01
CA PRO A 441 3.39 26.53 4.92
C PRO A 441 3.78 27.97 5.27
N GLU A 442 2.82 28.89 5.19
CA GLU A 442 3.06 30.27 5.62
C GLU A 442 3.39 30.28 7.12
N LYS A 443 4.43 31.02 7.53
CA LYS A 443 4.79 31.12 8.95
C LYS A 443 3.61 31.70 9.74
N VAL A 444 3.15 30.94 10.72
CA VAL A 444 2.08 31.36 11.64
C VAL A 444 2.69 31.67 12.99
N SER A 445 2.18 32.70 13.68
CA SER A 445 2.59 32.92 15.07
C SER A 445 2.11 31.73 15.92
N PRO A 446 2.99 31.11 16.73
CA PRO A 446 2.59 29.95 17.52
C PRO A 446 1.50 30.37 18.51
N PRO A 447 0.36 29.65 18.55
CA PRO A 447 -0.67 29.90 19.56
C PRO A 447 -0.17 29.45 20.94
N GLU A 448 -0.90 29.84 21.99
CA GLU A 448 -0.65 29.34 23.34
C GLU A 448 -0.70 27.79 23.37
N PRO A 449 0.10 27.13 24.22
CA PRO A 449 0.25 25.66 24.27
C PRO A 449 -1.04 24.83 24.17
N ALA A 450 -2.08 25.21 24.92
CA ALA A 450 -3.35 24.50 24.91
C ALA A 450 -4.09 24.65 23.57
N ALA A 451 -4.08 25.85 22.99
CA ALA A 451 -4.68 26.10 21.68
C ALA A 451 -3.89 25.41 20.55
N LEU A 452 -2.56 25.33 20.68
CA LEU A 452 -1.72 24.54 19.78
C LEU A 452 -2.12 23.06 19.80
N GLY A 453 -2.26 22.48 21.00
CA GLY A 453 -2.71 21.10 21.18
C GLY A 453 -4.08 20.83 20.56
N SER A 454 -5.07 21.69 20.83
CA SER A 454 -6.41 21.54 20.23
C SER A 454 -6.40 21.65 18.71
N ARG A 455 -5.57 22.53 18.14
CA ARG A 455 -5.45 22.67 16.69
C ARG A 455 -4.79 21.46 16.05
N LEU A 456 -3.77 20.89 16.68
CA LEU A 456 -3.13 19.65 16.22
C LEU A 456 -4.08 18.46 16.29
N GLU A 457 -4.90 18.38 17.34
CA GLU A 457 -5.96 17.37 17.39
C GLU A 457 -6.94 17.54 16.23
N GLU A 458 -7.43 18.76 15.99
CA GLU A 458 -8.34 19.03 14.87
C GLU A 458 -7.74 18.60 13.51
N ILE A 459 -6.46 18.92 13.27
CA ILE A 459 -5.73 18.51 12.06
C ILE A 459 -5.65 16.97 11.98
N ALA A 460 -5.28 16.30 13.07
CA ALA A 460 -5.21 14.84 13.12
C ALA A 460 -6.57 14.21 12.83
N ARG A 461 -7.66 14.73 13.42
CA ARG A 461 -9.04 14.26 13.16
C ARG A 461 -9.46 14.48 11.71
N GLN A 462 -9.16 15.64 11.13
CA GLN A 462 -9.43 15.95 9.72
C GLN A 462 -8.66 15.03 8.78
N ALA A 463 -7.45 14.63 9.15
CA ALA A 463 -6.62 13.66 8.42
C ALA A 463 -7.03 12.20 8.67
N GLY A 464 -7.96 11.92 9.59
CA GLY A 464 -8.59 10.60 9.79
C GLY A 464 -8.22 9.87 11.08
N ALA A 465 -7.58 10.52 12.07
CA ALA A 465 -7.22 9.90 13.35
C ALA A 465 -8.45 9.62 14.23
N ASP A 466 -8.53 8.40 14.78
CA ASP A 466 -9.55 7.99 15.75
C ASP A 466 -9.09 8.17 17.20
N LEU A 467 -7.78 8.27 17.42
CA LEU A 467 -7.17 8.48 18.72
C LEU A 467 -6.16 9.63 18.61
N PHE A 468 -6.13 10.47 19.64
CA PHE A 468 -5.16 11.55 19.79
C PHE A 468 -4.83 11.71 21.28
N GLY A 469 -3.55 11.69 21.61
CA GLY A 469 -3.07 11.90 22.97
C GLY A 469 -1.71 12.58 22.98
N VAL A 470 -1.39 13.27 24.06
CA VAL A 470 -0.10 13.93 24.24
C VAL A 470 0.55 13.43 25.52
N THR A 471 1.83 13.12 25.47
CA THR A 471 2.66 12.88 26.65
C THR A 471 3.85 13.82 26.67
N ALA A 472 4.34 14.14 27.87
CA ALA A 472 5.57 14.91 28.02
C ALA A 472 6.78 14.03 27.68
N ALA A 473 7.82 14.62 27.06
CA ALA A 473 9.05 13.90 26.76
C ALA A 473 9.62 13.22 28.01
N GLU A 474 9.64 13.93 29.15
CA GLU A 474 10.17 13.43 30.44
C GLU A 474 9.55 12.11 30.91
N ILE A 475 8.27 11.88 30.59
CA ILE A 475 7.57 10.62 30.90
C ILE A 475 8.10 9.50 30.01
N THR A 476 8.35 9.78 28.73
CA THR A 476 8.94 8.81 27.79
C THR A 476 10.38 8.47 28.17
N GLU A 477 11.16 9.45 28.64
CA GLU A 477 12.49 9.19 29.19
C GLU A 477 12.42 8.26 30.39
N ALA A 478 11.61 8.59 31.40
CA ALA A 478 11.45 7.74 32.59
C ALA A 478 10.96 6.32 32.23
N THR A 479 10.08 6.21 31.23
CA THR A 479 9.57 4.92 30.73
C THR A 479 10.69 4.11 30.07
N ALA A 480 11.51 4.72 29.22
CA ALA A 480 12.65 4.06 28.59
C ALA A 480 13.66 3.59 29.65
N GLU A 481 13.94 4.39 30.68
CA GLU A 481 14.82 3.98 31.79
C GLU A 481 14.29 2.77 32.55
N ALA A 482 12.98 2.74 32.85
CA ALA A 482 12.33 1.62 33.53
C ALA A 482 12.27 0.35 32.66
N LEU A 483 12.21 0.48 31.33
CA LEU A 483 12.23 -0.65 30.40
C LEU A 483 13.62 -1.29 30.24
N ARG A 484 14.71 -0.55 30.44
CA ARG A 484 16.09 -1.07 30.27
C ARG A 484 16.38 -2.35 31.07
N PRO A 485 16.11 -2.44 32.39
CA PRO A 485 16.33 -3.68 33.15
C PRO A 485 15.46 -4.83 32.63
N ILE A 486 14.20 -4.56 32.28
CA ILE A 486 13.28 -5.56 31.74
C ILE A 486 13.80 -6.13 30.41
N MET A 487 14.29 -5.27 29.51
CA MET A 487 14.89 -5.72 28.24
C MET A 487 16.21 -6.46 28.46
N ALA A 488 17.00 -6.10 29.49
CA ALA A 488 18.23 -6.81 29.83
C ALA A 488 17.97 -8.22 30.38
N GLU A 489 16.85 -8.44 31.07
CA GLU A 489 16.43 -9.75 31.59
C GLU A 489 16.02 -10.74 30.49
N GLN A 490 15.63 -10.25 29.31
CA GLN A 490 15.24 -11.11 28.17
C GLN A 490 16.42 -11.88 27.55
N GLY A 491 17.65 -11.62 27.97
CA GLY A 491 18.84 -12.34 27.53
C GLY A 491 19.29 -11.96 26.12
N GLU A 492 19.98 -12.89 25.45
CA GLU A 492 20.49 -12.67 24.09
C GLU A 492 19.35 -12.67 23.07
N TYR A 493 19.23 -11.56 22.34
CA TYR A 493 18.32 -11.41 21.21
C TYR A 493 19.11 -11.23 19.91
N PHE A 494 18.56 -11.74 18.81
CA PHE A 494 19.13 -11.62 17.49
C PHE A 494 18.02 -11.62 16.45
N VAL A 495 18.31 -11.05 15.29
CA VAL A 495 17.48 -11.18 14.10
C VAL A 495 18.27 -11.93 13.04
N VAL A 496 17.58 -12.57 12.11
CA VAL A 496 18.18 -13.17 10.94
C VAL A 496 17.76 -12.34 9.74
N GLU A 497 18.71 -11.61 9.16
CA GLU A 497 18.46 -10.80 7.98
C GLU A 497 18.69 -11.61 6.72
N ASP A 498 17.90 -11.33 5.69
CA ASP A 498 18.11 -11.90 4.38
C ASP A 498 19.07 -11.02 3.54
N ARG A 499 20.27 -11.55 3.29
CA ARG A 499 21.34 -10.89 2.53
C ARG A 499 21.35 -11.28 1.05
N ARG A 500 20.25 -11.82 0.52
CA ARG A 500 20.12 -12.00 -0.92
C ARG A 500 20.43 -10.68 -1.63
N PRO A 501 21.19 -10.69 -2.75
CA PRO A 501 21.43 -9.48 -3.52
C PRO A 501 20.09 -8.85 -3.89
N ARG A 502 19.86 -7.61 -3.45
CA ARG A 502 18.77 -6.80 -3.96
C ARG A 502 19.24 -6.27 -5.30
N GLY A 503 18.58 -6.68 -6.39
CA GLY A 503 18.90 -6.18 -7.73
C GLY A 503 18.83 -4.66 -7.80
N PRO A 504 19.46 -4.05 -8.82
CA PRO A 504 19.30 -2.62 -9.08
C PRO A 504 17.79 -2.31 -9.13
N GLN A 505 17.36 -1.28 -8.40
CA GLN A 505 15.96 -0.81 -8.35
C GLN A 505 14.94 -1.66 -7.56
N GLY A 506 15.38 -2.56 -6.67
CA GLY A 506 14.44 -3.27 -5.77
C GLY A 506 13.54 -4.30 -6.48
N VAL A 507 14.04 -4.87 -7.58
CA VAL A 507 13.35 -5.87 -8.43
C VAL A 507 12.89 -7.08 -7.60
N LEU A 508 11.58 -7.41 -7.68
CA LEU A 508 10.93 -8.46 -6.87
C LEU A 508 11.38 -9.91 -7.21
N GLY A 509 12.07 -10.16 -8.33
CA GLY A 509 12.41 -11.52 -8.81
C GLY A 509 13.49 -12.23 -8.02
N HIS A 510 14.30 -11.49 -7.25
CA HIS A 510 15.25 -12.08 -6.30
C HIS A 510 14.57 -12.89 -5.19
N GLN A 511 13.24 -12.77 -5.04
CA GLN A 511 12.47 -13.45 -4.01
C GLN A 511 12.35 -14.97 -4.20
N LEU A 512 12.59 -15.50 -5.41
CA LEU A 512 12.66 -16.96 -5.66
C LEU A 512 14.02 -17.60 -5.38
N LEU A 513 15.03 -16.80 -5.02
CA LEU A 513 16.30 -17.34 -4.60
C LEU A 513 16.21 -18.01 -3.24
N PRO A 514 17.06 -19.01 -2.97
CA PRO A 514 17.28 -19.46 -1.60
C PRO A 514 17.66 -18.26 -0.74
N TYR A 515 17.06 -18.13 0.44
CA TYR A 515 17.43 -17.10 1.41
C TYR A 515 18.94 -17.20 1.73
N THR A 516 19.58 -16.04 1.90
CA THR A 516 20.95 -15.95 2.39
C THR A 516 20.89 -15.39 3.82
N PRO A 517 20.51 -16.21 4.81
CA PRO A 517 20.33 -15.73 6.17
C PRO A 517 21.67 -15.35 6.80
N GLU A 518 21.70 -14.17 7.42
CA GLU A 518 22.81 -13.67 8.23
C GLU A 518 22.28 -13.35 9.63
N VAL A 519 22.95 -13.90 10.65
CA VAL A 519 22.61 -13.63 12.04
C VAL A 519 23.15 -12.26 12.43
N VAL A 520 22.26 -11.39 12.90
CA VAL A 520 22.58 -10.06 13.38
C VAL A 520 22.28 -10.01 14.88
N PRO A 521 23.30 -10.08 15.75
CA PRO A 521 23.13 -9.85 17.18
C PRO A 521 22.48 -8.49 17.39
N THR A 522 21.36 -8.46 18.11
CA THR A 522 20.54 -7.25 18.22
C THR A 522 20.28 -6.97 19.68
N LYS A 523 20.67 -5.79 20.15
CA LYS A 523 20.37 -5.33 21.50
C LYS A 523 19.13 -4.45 21.49
N LEU A 524 18.07 -4.91 22.13
CA LEU A 524 16.87 -4.11 22.37
C LEU A 524 17.21 -3.00 23.37
N THR A 525 17.31 -1.78 22.87
CA THR A 525 17.62 -0.60 23.69
C THR A 525 16.40 0.31 23.63
N PRO A 526 15.62 0.43 24.73
CA PRO A 526 14.48 1.33 24.76
C PRO A 526 14.90 2.76 24.44
N LEU A 527 14.23 3.36 23.46
CA LEU A 527 14.42 4.75 23.05
C LEU A 527 13.37 5.65 23.71
N ALA A 528 13.72 6.92 23.90
CA ALA A 528 12.85 7.98 24.38
C ALA A 528 12.72 9.10 23.35
N ALA A 529 11.86 10.10 23.62
CA ALA A 529 11.66 11.24 22.74
C ALA A 529 12.96 11.96 22.37
N ALA A 530 13.85 12.16 23.36
CA ALA A 530 15.13 12.83 23.15
C ALA A 530 16.10 12.09 22.20
N ASP A 531 15.95 10.77 22.02
CA ASP A 531 16.76 9.98 21.09
C ASP A 531 16.37 10.22 19.62
N HIS A 532 15.10 10.57 19.38
CA HIS A 532 14.57 10.90 18.05
C HIS A 532 14.71 12.39 17.72
N LEU A 533 14.53 13.26 18.72
CA LEU A 533 14.65 14.71 18.56
C LEU A 533 15.31 15.33 19.80
N PRO A 534 16.59 15.76 19.71
CA PRO A 534 17.24 16.48 20.79
C PRO A 534 16.45 17.75 21.17
N GLY A 535 16.13 17.89 22.47
CA GLY A 535 15.32 19.02 22.95
C GLY A 535 13.81 18.81 22.83
N ALA A 536 13.35 17.60 22.51
CA ALA A 536 11.94 17.23 22.58
C ALA A 536 11.31 17.61 23.93
N ARG A 537 10.08 18.10 23.89
CA ARG A 537 9.27 18.49 25.05
C ARG A 537 7.98 17.71 25.14
N SER A 538 7.43 17.30 24.01
CA SER A 538 6.18 16.57 23.92
C SER A 538 6.22 15.50 22.84
N VAL A 539 5.43 14.44 23.03
CA VAL A 539 5.15 13.43 22.02
C VAL A 539 3.64 13.38 21.81
N ILE A 540 3.21 13.56 20.56
CA ILE A 540 1.83 13.37 20.14
C ILE A 540 1.69 11.92 19.69
N VAL A 541 0.73 11.19 20.23
CA VAL A 541 0.37 9.85 19.81
C VAL A 541 -0.95 9.93 19.05
N VAL A 542 -0.93 9.50 17.79
CA VAL A 542 -2.12 9.37 16.96
C VAL A 542 -2.40 7.90 16.70
N GLY A 543 -3.68 7.55 16.63
CA GLY A 543 -4.09 6.18 16.34
C GLY A 543 -5.25 6.12 15.37
N MET A 544 -5.28 5.04 14.60
CA MET A 544 -6.32 4.77 13.62
C MET A 544 -6.95 3.41 13.89
N ARG A 545 -8.28 3.38 14.02
CA ARG A 545 -9.12 2.19 14.19
C ARG A 545 -9.02 1.29 12.95
N LEU A 546 -8.90 0.00 13.18
CA LEU A 546 -8.87 -1.03 12.14
C LEU A 546 -10.29 -1.49 11.77
N LEU A 547 -10.43 -2.23 10.66
CA LEU A 547 -11.72 -2.74 10.18
C LEU A 547 -12.13 -4.00 10.95
N ASP A 548 -13.25 -3.94 11.67
CA ASP A 548 -13.74 -5.06 12.48
C ASP A 548 -14.03 -6.28 11.62
N ALA A 549 -14.73 -6.09 10.49
CA ALA A 549 -15.05 -7.18 9.58
C ALA A 549 -13.80 -7.84 8.99
N SER A 550 -12.75 -7.07 8.71
CA SER A 550 -11.49 -7.65 8.21
C SER A 550 -10.77 -8.48 9.27
N ILE A 551 -10.83 -8.08 10.54
CA ILE A 551 -10.19 -8.80 11.64
C ILE A 551 -11.00 -10.06 11.98
N ASP A 552 -12.32 -9.94 12.04
CA ASP A 552 -13.24 -11.03 12.39
C ASP A 552 -13.18 -12.17 11.38
N HIS A 553 -13.00 -11.86 10.09
CA HIS A 553 -13.06 -12.84 9.00
C HIS A 553 -11.69 -13.35 8.52
N ALA A 554 -10.59 -12.85 9.08
CA ALA A 554 -9.23 -13.24 8.68
C ALA A 554 -8.94 -14.73 8.91
N GLY A 555 -8.76 -15.47 7.82
CA GLY A 555 -8.44 -16.89 7.82
C GLY A 555 -9.58 -17.79 8.30
N THR A 556 -10.81 -17.27 8.34
CA THR A 556 -12.00 -18.01 8.82
C THR A 556 -12.69 -18.80 7.70
N PRO A 557 -13.38 -19.92 8.01
CA PRO A 557 -14.20 -20.63 7.03
C PRO A 557 -15.40 -19.77 6.57
N PRO A 558 -15.94 -19.99 5.35
CA PRO A 558 -15.54 -21.04 4.42
C PRO A 558 -14.35 -20.68 3.51
N ALA A 559 -14.02 -19.39 3.32
CA ALA A 559 -12.99 -19.00 2.35
C ALA A 559 -11.56 -19.27 2.81
N HIS A 560 -11.28 -19.25 4.12
CA HIS A 560 -9.93 -19.35 4.68
C HIS A 560 -8.95 -18.34 4.06
N LYS A 561 -9.42 -17.11 3.83
CA LYS A 561 -8.68 -16.03 3.20
C LYS A 561 -8.24 -14.99 4.21
N ALA A 562 -7.04 -14.44 4.03
CA ALA A 562 -6.49 -13.42 4.91
C ALA A 562 -5.72 -12.34 4.15
N GLY A 563 -5.78 -12.29 2.81
CA GLY A 563 -5.06 -11.28 2.04
C GLY A 563 -5.56 -9.87 2.35
N HIS A 564 -6.87 -9.70 2.49
CA HIS A 564 -7.49 -8.44 2.94
C HIS A 564 -6.99 -7.97 4.31
N TYR A 565 -6.71 -8.88 5.24
CA TYR A 565 -6.18 -8.54 6.57
C TYR A 565 -4.81 -7.87 6.49
N GLU A 566 -3.88 -8.47 5.73
CA GLU A 566 -2.51 -7.94 5.61
C GLU A 566 -2.51 -6.48 5.16
N TYR A 567 -3.35 -6.19 4.15
CA TYR A 567 -3.42 -4.86 3.60
C TYR A 567 -4.09 -3.86 4.55
N THR A 568 -5.22 -4.25 5.15
CA THR A 568 -6.04 -3.35 5.98
C THR A 568 -5.58 -3.24 7.43
N VAL A 569 -4.58 -4.03 7.85
CA VAL A 569 -3.97 -3.97 9.19
C VAL A 569 -2.51 -3.51 9.13
N HIS A 570 -1.67 -4.06 8.24
CA HIS A 570 -0.24 -3.79 8.24
C HIS A 570 0.22 -2.79 7.19
N ASN A 571 -0.55 -2.56 6.12
CA ASN A 571 -0.11 -1.72 5.00
C ASN A 571 -0.77 -0.34 4.92
N ALA A 572 -2.02 -0.26 4.45
CA ALA A 572 -2.73 1.02 4.31
C ALA A 572 -2.81 1.82 5.61
N PRO A 573 -3.05 1.21 6.78
CA PRO A 573 -3.11 1.98 8.03
C PRO A 573 -1.83 2.75 8.35
N LEU A 574 -0.67 2.11 8.15
CA LEU A 574 0.62 2.76 8.38
C LEU A 574 0.89 3.85 7.34
N SER A 575 0.46 3.65 6.09
CA SER A 575 0.52 4.69 5.04
C SER A 575 -0.28 5.93 5.46
N LEU A 576 -1.54 5.77 5.84
CA LEU A 576 -2.41 6.87 6.27
C LEU A 576 -1.92 7.54 7.56
N LEU A 577 -1.37 6.80 8.52
CA LEU A 577 -0.76 7.38 9.73
C LEU A 577 0.44 8.27 9.39
N ARG A 578 1.28 7.88 8.41
CA ARG A 578 2.39 8.74 7.93
C ARG A 578 1.86 10.03 7.33
N GLU A 579 0.79 9.97 6.55
CA GLU A 579 0.14 11.17 6.01
C GLU A 579 -0.34 12.10 7.13
N MET A 580 -1.01 11.55 8.16
CA MET A 580 -1.44 12.33 9.33
C MET A 580 -0.25 13.01 10.03
N GLN A 581 0.84 12.28 10.25
CA GLN A 581 2.05 12.81 10.87
C GLN A 581 2.64 13.98 10.07
N MET A 582 2.69 13.84 8.75
CA MET A 582 3.27 14.85 7.87
C MET A 582 2.44 16.14 7.85
N VAL A 583 1.10 16.06 7.79
CA VAL A 583 0.24 17.27 7.84
C VAL A 583 0.35 17.98 9.20
N MET A 584 0.47 17.22 10.30
CA MET A 584 0.74 17.81 11.62
C MET A 584 2.14 18.44 11.70
N ALA A 585 3.15 17.79 11.12
CA ALA A 585 4.53 18.28 11.08
C ALA A 585 4.63 19.61 10.32
N GLU A 586 3.98 19.71 9.16
CA GLU A 586 3.88 20.95 8.38
C GLU A 586 3.31 22.12 9.20
N TYR A 587 2.27 21.85 10.01
CA TYR A 587 1.69 22.87 10.88
C TYR A 587 2.60 23.28 12.05
N LEU A 588 3.32 22.32 12.66
CA LEU A 588 4.30 22.61 13.71
C LEU A 588 5.47 23.46 13.16
N GLU A 589 5.97 23.13 11.97
CA GLU A 589 7.00 23.90 11.30
C GLU A 589 6.53 25.32 10.96
N ALA A 590 5.29 25.47 10.50
CA ALA A 590 4.67 26.77 10.27
C ALA A 590 4.65 27.62 11.55
N CYS A 591 4.46 26.99 12.70
CA CYS A 591 4.51 27.63 14.02
C CYS A 591 5.94 27.85 14.55
N GLY A 592 6.96 27.35 13.86
CA GLY A 592 8.38 27.50 14.22
C GLY A 592 8.93 26.43 15.18
N TYR A 593 8.24 25.30 15.31
CA TYR A 593 8.68 24.16 16.12
C TYR A 593 9.39 23.10 15.28
N CYS A 594 10.31 22.37 15.90
CA CYS A 594 10.93 21.19 15.33
C CYS A 594 10.09 19.95 15.67
N CYS A 595 10.00 19.01 14.73
CA CYS A 595 9.31 17.75 14.96
C CYS A 595 9.94 16.59 14.19
N GLN A 596 9.60 15.37 14.63
CA GLN A 596 10.07 14.12 14.07
C GLN A 596 8.94 13.09 14.07
N PRO A 597 8.41 12.68 12.90
CA PRO A 597 7.53 11.53 12.77
C PRO A 597 8.27 10.25 13.14
N VAL A 598 7.65 9.42 13.98
CA VAL A 598 8.21 8.15 14.47
C VAL A 598 7.11 7.10 14.45
N GLN A 599 7.35 5.95 13.82
CA GLN A 599 6.37 4.85 13.79
C GLN A 599 6.40 4.04 15.10
N ASP A 600 7.60 3.73 15.58
CA ASP A 600 7.83 3.03 16.85
C ASP A 600 8.72 3.88 17.77
N LEU A 601 8.10 4.56 18.75
CA LEU A 601 8.82 5.47 19.63
C LEU A 601 9.88 4.74 20.46
N GLU A 602 9.55 3.60 21.04
CA GLU A 602 10.46 2.92 21.96
C GLU A 602 11.52 2.07 21.25
N GLY A 603 11.36 1.81 19.95
CA GLY A 603 12.28 0.96 19.19
C GLY A 603 12.25 -0.52 19.61
N LEU A 604 11.10 -1.00 20.12
CA LEU A 604 10.91 -2.34 20.67
C LEU A 604 9.95 -3.21 19.85
N ALA A 605 9.22 -2.62 18.89
CA ALA A 605 8.41 -3.37 17.96
C ALA A 605 9.29 -4.27 17.08
N SER A 606 8.73 -5.40 16.66
CA SER A 606 9.33 -6.24 15.64
C SER A 606 8.60 -5.97 14.35
N LEU A 607 8.91 -6.77 13.34
CA LEU A 607 8.32 -6.68 12.03
C LEU A 607 7.42 -7.87 11.80
N VAL A 608 6.32 -7.65 11.08
CA VAL A 608 5.62 -8.75 10.41
C VAL A 608 6.36 -9.10 9.11
N TYR A 609 5.98 -10.21 8.50
CA TYR A 609 6.71 -10.76 7.35
C TYR A 609 6.82 -9.81 6.15
N SER A 610 5.90 -8.85 5.99
CA SER A 610 5.98 -7.79 4.97
C SER A 610 7.14 -6.81 5.19
N GLY A 611 7.68 -6.73 6.41
CA GLY A 611 8.64 -5.74 6.84
C GLY A 611 8.02 -4.53 7.54
N ASP A 612 6.70 -4.49 7.69
CA ASP A 612 6.00 -3.45 8.45
C ASP A 612 6.09 -3.71 9.97
N THR A 613 6.00 -2.67 10.79
CA THR A 613 6.03 -2.79 12.25
C THR A 613 4.80 -3.55 12.76
N ASP A 614 5.01 -4.43 13.74
CA ASP A 614 3.91 -5.11 14.42
C ASP A 614 3.06 -4.15 15.26
N LEU A 615 1.90 -4.63 15.73
CA LEU A 615 0.94 -3.83 16.52
C LEU A 615 1.45 -3.43 17.92
N THR A 616 2.71 -3.73 18.30
CA THR A 616 3.29 -3.30 19.58
C THR A 616 3.99 -1.94 19.49
N ALA A 617 4.14 -1.38 18.28
CA ALA A 617 4.78 -0.09 18.05
C ALA A 617 4.12 1.04 18.87
N SER A 618 4.94 1.86 19.54
CA SER A 618 4.50 3.03 20.30
C SER A 618 3.51 2.76 21.44
N ARG A 619 3.35 1.51 21.88
CA ARG A 619 2.33 1.13 22.87
C ARG A 619 2.51 1.79 24.24
N PHE A 620 3.76 2.03 24.66
CA PHE A 620 4.04 2.61 25.98
C PHE A 620 3.81 4.12 25.98
N ALA A 621 4.19 4.80 24.89
CA ALA A 621 3.85 6.18 24.61
C ALA A 621 2.34 6.41 24.63
N ALA A 622 1.56 5.49 24.07
CA ALA A 622 0.11 5.58 24.07
C ALA A 622 -0.50 5.46 25.48
N VAL A 623 0.04 4.58 26.33
CA VAL A 623 -0.35 4.51 27.75
C VAL A 623 0.04 5.81 28.46
N ALA A 624 1.26 6.32 28.23
CA ALA A 624 1.71 7.59 28.81
C ALA A 624 0.83 8.77 28.40
N ALA A 625 0.33 8.77 27.16
CA ALA A 625 -0.59 9.73 26.59
C ALA A 625 -2.07 9.50 27.00
N GLY A 626 -2.34 8.53 27.89
CA GLY A 626 -3.66 8.30 28.46
C GLY A 626 -4.68 7.64 27.51
N LEU A 627 -4.23 7.01 26.43
CA LEU A 627 -5.14 6.39 25.45
C LEU A 627 -5.72 5.05 25.92
N GLY A 628 -5.14 4.42 26.93
CA GLY A 628 -5.60 3.13 27.44
C GLY A 628 -4.59 2.41 28.33
N GLU A 629 -4.67 1.09 28.37
CA GLU A 629 -3.78 0.22 29.16
C GLU A 629 -3.23 -0.94 28.33
N LEU A 630 -2.21 -1.66 28.80
CA LEU A 630 -1.71 -2.85 28.10
C LEU A 630 -2.54 -4.10 28.39
N GLY A 631 -2.87 -4.84 27.33
CA GLY A 631 -3.41 -6.19 27.40
C GLY A 631 -2.37 -7.20 27.90
N TRP A 632 -2.80 -8.42 28.26
CA TRP A 632 -1.86 -9.48 28.65
C TRP A 632 -0.90 -9.86 27.50
N ASN A 633 -1.38 -9.74 26.25
CA ASN A 633 -0.55 -9.88 25.04
C ASN A 633 0.44 -8.72 24.81
N GLY A 634 0.42 -7.69 25.66
CA GLY A 634 1.23 -6.50 25.52
C GLY A 634 0.77 -5.54 24.42
N LEU A 635 -0.40 -5.72 23.81
CA LEU A 635 -0.95 -4.71 22.90
C LEU A 635 -1.61 -3.58 23.71
N LEU A 636 -1.61 -2.35 23.17
CA LEU A 636 -2.45 -1.30 23.73
C LEU A 636 -3.92 -1.72 23.60
N LEU A 637 -4.67 -1.63 24.69
CA LEU A 637 -6.12 -1.72 24.71
C LEU A 637 -6.68 -0.31 24.93
N THR A 638 -7.58 0.12 24.06
CA THR A 638 -8.34 1.37 24.20
C THR A 638 -9.78 1.05 24.60
N PRO A 639 -10.47 1.95 25.34
CA PRO A 639 -11.84 1.69 25.76
C PRO A 639 -12.81 1.58 24.57
N GLU A 640 -12.55 2.26 23.46
CA GLU A 640 -13.42 2.28 22.29
C GLU A 640 -13.19 1.08 21.36
N TYR A 641 -11.94 0.63 21.19
CA TYR A 641 -11.57 -0.30 20.12
C TYR A 641 -10.85 -1.57 20.60
N GLY A 642 -10.60 -1.69 21.91
CA GLY A 642 -9.77 -2.76 22.44
C GLY A 642 -8.37 -2.70 21.81
N ALA A 643 -7.92 -3.78 21.19
CA ALA A 643 -6.62 -3.81 20.50
C ALA A 643 -6.68 -3.33 19.03
N ARG A 644 -7.87 -3.03 18.48
CA ARG A 644 -8.12 -2.86 17.04
C ARG A 644 -7.75 -1.47 16.53
N GLN A 645 -6.50 -1.09 16.75
CA GLN A 645 -5.92 0.15 16.28
C GLN A 645 -4.43 -0.01 15.95
N VAL A 646 -3.94 0.85 15.07
CA VAL A 646 -2.50 1.10 14.85
C VAL A 646 -2.14 2.48 15.39
N LEU A 647 -0.87 2.67 15.74
CA LEU A 647 -0.37 3.87 16.40
C LEU A 647 0.83 4.44 15.65
N ALA A 648 1.01 5.75 15.74
CA ALA A 648 2.23 6.43 15.35
C ALA A 648 2.45 7.67 16.24
N CYS A 649 3.70 8.12 16.34
CA CYS A 649 4.10 9.23 17.20
C CYS A 649 4.65 10.42 16.41
N LEU A 650 4.43 11.64 16.87
CA LEU A 650 5.12 12.83 16.41
C LEU A 650 5.84 13.47 17.60
N VAL A 651 7.17 13.38 17.60
CA VAL A 651 8.01 13.96 18.66
C VAL A 651 8.28 15.42 18.33
N THR A 652 8.16 16.35 19.29
CA THR A 652 8.33 17.78 19.03
C THR A 652 8.94 18.55 20.21
N ASP A 653 9.61 19.66 19.91
CA ASP A 653 10.04 20.66 20.90
C ASP A 653 8.91 21.64 21.28
N ALA A 654 7.72 21.50 20.69
CA ALA A 654 6.54 22.25 21.09
C ALA A 654 6.09 21.86 22.52
N PRO A 655 5.78 22.84 23.39
CA PRO A 655 5.39 22.57 24.78
C PRO A 655 3.91 22.21 24.92
N LEU A 656 3.48 21.07 24.41
CA LEU A 656 2.09 20.67 24.46
C LEU A 656 1.70 20.17 25.86
N PRO A 657 0.51 20.55 26.37
CA PRO A 657 0.03 20.03 27.65
C PRO A 657 -0.21 18.52 27.55
N PRO A 658 0.27 17.70 28.49
CA PRO A 658 0.05 16.27 28.46
C PRO A 658 -1.43 15.92 28.73
N SER A 659 -1.89 14.85 28.10
CA SER A 659 -3.19 14.25 28.35
C SER A 659 -3.25 13.63 29.76
N ALA A 660 -4.45 13.57 30.32
CA ALA A 660 -4.67 12.87 31.58
C ALA A 660 -4.50 11.35 31.39
N PRO A 661 -3.93 10.63 32.37
CA PRO A 661 -3.85 9.17 32.32
C PRO A 661 -5.24 8.51 32.25
N TYR A 662 -5.32 7.34 31.62
CA TYR A 662 -6.57 6.58 31.55
C TYR A 662 -6.94 6.03 32.93
N THR A 663 -8.10 6.44 33.47
CA THR A 663 -8.57 6.04 34.82
C THR A 663 -9.89 5.26 34.78
N GLY A 664 -10.26 4.77 33.60
CA GLY A 664 -11.48 3.98 33.42
C GLY A 664 -11.36 2.55 33.94
N PRO A 665 -12.39 1.71 33.72
CA PRO A 665 -12.37 0.30 34.09
C PRO A 665 -11.21 -0.45 33.42
N ALA A 666 -10.71 -1.50 34.08
CA ALA A 666 -9.74 -2.40 33.48
C ALA A 666 -10.27 -2.97 32.15
N LEU A 667 -9.51 -2.78 31.09
CA LEU A 667 -9.80 -3.22 29.73
C LEU A 667 -9.36 -4.68 29.53
N CYS A 668 -8.22 -5.06 30.08
CA CYS A 668 -7.74 -6.44 30.10
C CYS A 668 -8.41 -7.24 31.22
N LYS A 669 -9.30 -8.17 30.87
CA LYS A 669 -9.98 -9.05 31.84
C LYS A 669 -9.13 -10.23 32.32
N ARG A 670 -7.85 -10.29 31.94
CA ARG A 670 -6.97 -11.45 32.20
C ARG A 670 -7.64 -12.77 31.78
N CYS A 671 -8.29 -12.78 30.61
CA CYS A 671 -8.97 -13.97 30.10
C CYS A 671 -8.00 -14.99 29.48
N TYR A 672 -6.75 -14.58 29.22
CA TYR A 672 -5.67 -15.38 28.62
C TYR A 672 -6.00 -16.00 27.26
N THR A 673 -7.00 -15.48 26.53
CA THR A 673 -7.30 -15.94 25.16
C THR A 673 -6.09 -15.78 24.26
N CYS A 674 -5.35 -14.67 24.41
CA CYS A 674 -4.11 -14.43 23.67
C CYS A 674 -3.02 -15.49 23.92
N VAL A 675 -2.97 -16.08 25.12
CA VAL A 675 -2.02 -17.17 25.44
C VAL A 675 -2.47 -18.44 24.74
N ARG A 676 -3.75 -18.80 24.89
CA ARG A 676 -4.32 -20.02 24.29
C ARG A 676 -4.34 -20.02 22.77
N SER A 677 -4.47 -18.85 22.15
CA SER A 677 -4.53 -18.71 20.70
C SER A 677 -3.16 -18.55 20.04
N CYS A 678 -2.09 -18.30 20.79
CA CYS A 678 -0.75 -18.08 20.25
C CYS A 678 -0.17 -19.38 19.67
N PRO A 679 0.00 -19.51 18.34
CA PRO A 679 0.44 -20.76 17.73
C PRO A 679 1.92 -21.04 17.96
N SER A 680 2.72 -20.02 18.25
CA SER A 680 4.12 -20.22 18.67
C SER A 680 4.26 -20.48 20.17
N GLY A 681 3.19 -20.34 20.96
CA GLY A 681 3.25 -20.46 22.43
C GLY A 681 4.19 -19.42 23.06
N ALA A 682 4.28 -18.23 22.48
CA ALA A 682 5.26 -17.23 22.89
C ALA A 682 4.88 -16.49 24.19
N ILE A 683 3.60 -16.42 24.56
CA ILE A 683 3.12 -15.60 25.68
C ILE A 683 2.96 -16.47 26.92
N ALA A 684 3.62 -16.11 28.01
CA ALA A 684 3.50 -16.78 29.30
C ALA A 684 2.12 -16.56 29.95
N ALA A 685 1.64 -17.54 30.72
CA ALA A 685 0.37 -17.42 31.45
C ALA A 685 0.53 -16.81 32.84
N GLU A 686 1.67 -17.03 33.51
CA GLU A 686 1.86 -16.69 34.92
C GLU A 686 2.88 -15.56 35.10
N GLU A 687 3.93 -15.56 34.28
CA GLU A 687 5.00 -14.58 34.33
C GLU A 687 4.57 -13.26 33.68
N ALA A 688 4.85 -12.15 34.37
CA ALA A 688 4.53 -10.81 33.91
C ALA A 688 5.74 -9.88 34.01
N TYR A 689 5.68 -8.79 33.25
CA TYR A 689 6.47 -7.58 33.47
C TYR A 689 5.59 -6.50 34.07
N SER A 690 6.18 -5.64 34.90
CA SER A 690 5.52 -4.48 35.47
C SER A 690 6.45 -3.27 35.49
N LEU A 691 5.91 -2.09 35.22
CA LEU A 691 6.58 -0.81 35.48
C LEU A 691 5.56 0.32 35.66
N THR A 692 6.03 1.47 36.15
CA THR A 692 5.18 2.65 36.34
C THR A 692 5.31 3.62 35.17
N ILE A 693 4.20 3.92 34.49
CA ILE A 693 4.12 4.92 33.40
C ILE A 693 3.15 6.02 33.83
N ASN A 694 3.58 7.28 33.80
CA ASN A 694 2.75 8.44 34.15
C ASN A 694 1.98 8.25 35.50
N GLY A 695 2.66 7.67 36.49
CA GLY A 695 2.08 7.38 37.82
C GLY A 695 1.17 6.15 37.90
N GLN A 696 0.97 5.42 36.80
CA GLN A 696 0.14 4.21 36.75
C GLN A 696 1.00 2.95 36.68
N GLU A 697 0.67 1.93 37.46
CA GLU A 697 1.28 0.60 37.33
C GLU A 697 0.74 -0.10 36.08
N VAL A 698 1.64 -0.52 35.20
CA VAL A 698 1.34 -1.17 33.93
C VAL A 698 1.92 -2.57 33.96
N THR A 699 1.06 -3.60 33.79
CA THR A 699 1.45 -5.01 33.88
C THR A 699 0.95 -5.84 32.69
N TRP A 700 1.85 -6.55 32.02
CA TRP A 700 1.54 -7.41 30.88
C TRP A 700 2.33 -8.74 30.94
N GLY A 701 1.91 -9.74 30.18
CA GLY A 701 2.54 -11.07 30.19
C GLY A 701 3.94 -11.04 29.58
N GLN A 702 4.85 -11.87 30.13
CA GLN A 702 6.15 -12.08 29.51
C GLN A 702 5.97 -12.82 28.18
N ALA A 703 6.75 -12.44 27.16
CA ALA A 703 6.70 -13.06 25.85
C ALA A 703 8.10 -13.43 25.36
N ASP A 704 8.27 -14.68 24.89
CA ASP A 704 9.45 -15.10 24.15
C ASP A 704 9.43 -14.44 22.76
N ARG A 705 10.26 -13.41 22.61
CA ARG A 705 10.31 -12.60 21.40
C ARG A 705 10.76 -13.39 20.18
N LEU A 706 11.71 -14.32 20.33
CA LEU A 706 12.19 -15.14 19.23
C LEU A 706 11.13 -16.14 18.74
N ARG A 707 10.33 -16.70 19.66
CA ARG A 707 9.17 -17.54 19.30
C ARG A 707 8.07 -16.73 18.62
N CYS A 708 7.81 -15.51 19.10
CA CYS A 708 6.87 -14.60 18.43
C CYS A 708 7.34 -14.28 17.01
N ASP A 709 8.61 -13.94 16.84
CA ASP A 709 9.21 -13.60 15.54
C ASP A 709 9.28 -14.79 14.58
N ALA A 710 9.52 -16.02 15.07
CA ALA A 710 9.41 -17.24 14.26
C ALA A 710 8.05 -17.34 13.56
N ALA A 711 6.98 -16.99 14.27
CA ALA A 711 5.63 -16.92 13.71
C ALA A 711 5.46 -15.73 12.75
N LYS A 712 5.65 -14.50 13.24
CA LYS A 712 5.19 -13.31 12.52
C LYS A 712 6.21 -12.64 11.62
N ARG A 713 7.48 -12.62 12.03
CA ARG A 713 8.58 -11.98 11.29
C ARG A 713 9.14 -12.88 10.20
N TYR A 714 9.12 -14.19 10.43
CA TYR A 714 9.70 -15.19 9.53
C TYR A 714 8.67 -16.10 8.86
N ALA A 715 7.38 -15.98 9.19
CA ALA A 715 6.27 -16.73 8.59
C ALA A 715 6.49 -18.25 8.60
N LEU A 716 6.96 -18.82 9.73
CA LEU A 716 7.30 -20.24 9.83
C LEU A 716 6.11 -21.15 10.21
N LEU A 717 5.02 -20.60 10.73
CA LEU A 717 3.87 -21.39 11.21
C LEU A 717 2.69 -21.27 10.27
N ALA A 718 2.12 -22.39 9.80
CA ALA A 718 1.03 -22.39 8.83
C ALA A 718 -0.19 -21.56 9.29
N ALA A 719 -0.56 -21.71 10.57
CA ALA A 719 -1.74 -21.10 11.18
C ALA A 719 -1.68 -19.58 11.34
N GLU A 720 -0.49 -18.98 11.18
CA GLU A 720 -0.31 -17.52 11.27
C GLU A 720 -0.45 -16.81 9.93
N GLY A 721 -0.55 -17.53 8.81
CA GLY A 721 -0.46 -16.86 7.52
C GLY A 721 -0.19 -17.74 6.32
N PRO A 722 0.95 -18.46 6.30
CA PRO A 722 1.41 -19.25 5.15
C PRO A 722 0.34 -20.16 4.53
N ALA A 723 -0.50 -20.80 5.35
CA ALA A 723 -1.57 -21.67 4.85
C ALA A 723 -2.56 -20.94 3.93
N TYR A 724 -2.81 -19.64 4.16
CA TYR A 724 -3.80 -18.84 3.43
C TYR A 724 -3.34 -18.41 2.03
N ILE A 725 -2.08 -18.66 1.70
CA ILE A 725 -1.50 -18.41 0.37
C ILE A 725 -0.99 -19.70 -0.30
N GLY A 726 -1.30 -20.86 0.28
CA GLY A 726 -0.83 -22.16 -0.23
C GLY A 726 0.69 -22.37 -0.06
N SER A 727 1.31 -21.70 0.90
CA SER A 727 2.68 -21.96 1.31
C SER A 727 2.76 -23.25 2.14
N ARG A 728 3.88 -23.96 2.01
CA ARG A 728 4.19 -25.20 2.73
C ARG A 728 4.90 -24.97 4.06
N ASN A 729 5.13 -23.73 4.47
CA ASN A 729 5.74 -23.43 5.76
C ASN A 729 4.85 -23.90 6.90
N ASP A 730 5.33 -24.88 7.66
CA ASP A 730 4.75 -25.29 8.94
C ASP A 730 5.83 -25.96 9.81
N PHE A 731 6.73 -25.14 10.34
CA PHE A 731 7.89 -25.64 11.07
C PHE A 731 7.53 -25.98 12.52
N SER A 732 8.01 -27.13 13.00
CA SER A 732 7.98 -27.46 14.42
C SER A 732 9.04 -26.63 15.15
N LEU A 733 8.60 -25.69 16.00
CA LEU A 733 9.53 -24.85 16.75
C LEU A 733 10.21 -25.65 17.88
N PRO A 734 11.55 -25.57 18.03
CA PRO A 734 12.23 -26.13 19.19
C PRO A 734 11.80 -25.40 20.47
N GLU A 735 12.14 -25.95 21.63
CA GLU A 735 11.88 -25.30 22.93
C GLU A 735 12.53 -23.90 23.00
N LYS A 736 13.82 -23.82 22.64
CA LYS A 736 14.58 -22.58 22.50
C LYS A 736 14.89 -22.31 21.03
N ILE A 737 14.54 -21.12 20.55
CA ILE A 737 14.90 -20.66 19.21
C ILE A 737 16.40 -20.32 19.17
N THR A 738 17.14 -20.92 18.24
CA THR A 738 18.57 -20.65 18.04
C THR A 738 18.83 -20.03 16.67
N PRO A 739 19.98 -19.33 16.49
CA PRO A 739 20.36 -18.79 15.19
C PRO A 739 20.46 -19.85 14.10
N GLU A 740 20.97 -21.04 14.44
CA GLU A 740 21.11 -22.17 13.51
C GLU A 740 19.74 -22.65 13.02
N PHE A 741 18.79 -22.80 13.95
CA PHE A 741 17.42 -23.19 13.60
C PHE A 741 16.77 -22.18 12.67
N LEU A 742 16.81 -20.88 13.00
CA LEU A 742 16.18 -19.85 12.16
C LEU A 742 16.86 -19.75 10.78
N CYS A 743 18.19 -19.81 10.72
CA CYS A 743 18.90 -19.81 9.44
C CYS A 743 18.57 -21.05 8.60
N GLN A 744 18.43 -22.22 9.21
CA GLN A 744 18.03 -23.44 8.51
C GLN A 744 16.58 -23.32 8.01
N ALA A 745 15.65 -22.93 8.88
CA ALA A 745 14.25 -22.76 8.55
C ALA A 745 14.05 -21.73 7.42
N MET A 746 14.78 -20.62 7.42
CA MET A 746 14.74 -19.64 6.31
C MET A 746 15.25 -20.21 4.99
N ARG A 747 16.29 -21.06 4.99
CA ARG A 747 16.77 -21.71 3.75
C ARG A 747 15.80 -22.75 3.21
N GLU A 748 15.07 -23.42 4.11
CA GLU A 748 14.07 -24.45 3.80
C GLU A 748 12.67 -23.85 3.54
N SER A 749 12.46 -22.58 3.87
CA SER A 749 11.19 -21.89 3.70
C SER A 749 10.76 -21.88 2.24
N ASP A 750 9.46 -22.03 2.06
CA ASP A 750 8.78 -21.96 0.80
C ASP A 750 8.97 -20.58 0.16
N ARG A 751 9.55 -20.55 -1.04
CA ARG A 751 9.94 -19.31 -1.73
C ARG A 751 8.75 -18.59 -2.38
N LEU A 752 7.56 -19.20 -2.34
CA LEU A 752 6.31 -18.53 -2.68
C LEU A 752 5.70 -17.77 -1.49
N ALA A 753 6.05 -18.13 -0.24
CA ALA A 753 5.80 -17.25 0.89
C ALA A 753 6.79 -16.10 0.79
N ARG A 754 6.34 -14.98 0.22
CA ARG A 754 7.19 -13.81 0.00
C ARG A 754 6.77 -12.65 0.89
N PRO A 755 7.71 -11.83 1.34
CA PRO A 755 7.39 -10.56 1.99
C PRO A 755 6.42 -9.77 1.11
N ARG A 756 5.40 -9.17 1.74
CA ARG A 756 4.24 -8.46 1.14
C ARG A 756 3.12 -9.34 0.57
N TYR A 757 3.32 -10.65 0.42
CA TYR A 757 2.30 -11.55 -0.13
C TYR A 757 1.74 -12.56 0.87
N CYS A 758 2.47 -12.86 1.94
CA CYS A 758 1.99 -13.71 3.02
C CYS A 758 1.33 -12.86 4.12
N PRO A 759 0.02 -13.00 4.34
CA PRO A 759 -0.64 -12.31 5.43
C PRO A 759 -0.17 -12.88 6.77
N ILE A 760 -0.04 -12.06 7.80
CA ILE A 760 0.27 -12.51 9.16
C ILE A 760 -0.87 -12.10 10.08
N VAL A 761 -1.66 -13.04 10.60
CA VAL A 761 -2.94 -12.70 11.28
C VAL A 761 -2.80 -12.39 12.77
N GLU A 762 -1.66 -12.68 13.39
CA GLU A 762 -1.35 -12.45 14.80
C GLU A 762 -2.49 -12.91 15.74
N ARG A 763 -2.59 -14.23 15.98
CA ARG A 763 -3.76 -14.82 16.71
C ARG A 763 -3.99 -14.29 18.13
N CYS A 764 -2.97 -13.68 18.75
CA CYS A 764 -3.11 -13.02 20.04
C CYS A 764 -3.86 -11.67 19.96
N PHE A 765 -3.90 -11.06 18.78
CA PHE A 765 -4.61 -9.84 18.45
C PHE A 765 -6.02 -10.16 17.93
N THR A 766 -6.14 -10.94 16.85
CA THR A 766 -7.43 -11.23 16.19
C THR A 766 -8.46 -11.85 17.13
N ASN A 767 -8.01 -12.69 18.07
CA ASN A 767 -8.90 -13.34 19.03
C ASN A 767 -9.06 -12.57 20.36
N CYS A 768 -8.50 -11.37 20.50
CA CYS A 768 -8.63 -10.58 21.73
C CYS A 768 -10.07 -10.02 21.87
N PRO A 769 -10.84 -10.39 22.93
CA PRO A 769 -12.23 -9.98 23.06
C PRO A 769 -12.40 -8.54 23.59
N ALA A 770 -11.30 -7.82 23.90
CA ALA A 770 -11.37 -6.50 24.53
C ALA A 770 -12.17 -5.46 23.72
N HIS A 771 -12.32 -5.66 22.41
CA HIS A 771 -13.10 -4.79 21.53
C HIS A 771 -14.63 -4.94 21.71
N LEU A 772 -15.11 -6.00 22.37
CA LEU A 772 -16.54 -6.26 22.59
C LEU A 772 -17.13 -5.44 23.75
N GLY A 773 -16.28 -4.74 24.51
CA GLY A 773 -16.69 -4.00 25.71
C GLY A 773 -16.97 -4.89 26.92
N ALA A 774 -17.31 -4.28 28.05
CA ALA A 774 -17.52 -4.98 29.33
C ALA A 774 -18.85 -5.78 29.42
N ASP A 775 -19.78 -5.57 28.49
CA ASP A 775 -21.17 -6.07 28.59
C ASP A 775 -21.47 -7.27 27.66
N ARG A 776 -20.45 -7.82 26.97
CA ARG A 776 -20.60 -8.94 26.02
C ARG A 776 -19.58 -10.06 26.32
N ASP A 777 -19.56 -10.50 27.58
CA ASP A 777 -18.88 -11.73 28.02
C ASP A 777 -19.78 -12.97 27.82
#